data_AF-C1H3L9-F1
#
_entry.id   AF-C1H3L9-F1
#
_cell.length_a   1.000
_cell.length_b   1.000
_cell.length_c   1.000
_cell.angle_alpha   90.00
_cell.angle_beta   90.00
_cell.angle_gamma   90.00
#
_symmetry.space_group_name_H-M   'P 1'
#
loop_
_entity.id
_entity.type
_entity.pdbx_description
1 polymer ?
#
loop_
_entity_poly.entity_id
_entity_poly.type
_entity_poly.pdbx_seq_one_letter_code
_entity_poly.pdbx_strand_id
1 'polypeptide(L)'
;MEDSEETSQASRLTLNAYQTALCVVPPLSVVQDANRLRALYDQAYEKWPAHVNLIYPFVSVDRLTTAVNLIRPKLVSWLSQIGVNGIHLRLDKPACFPQRNGNIIHLGPDGNEGSLKFNELRSTIMEVLRLPSNEQNREYHPHLTIGYSKPNDDNARDYLLAKAKLLPPIEWKVGQLAIMVREKTADSSKMRLWGTIDLDGDASFNRIIATHDNMQGRDLAINLDVSLQDLRLTSLSGASGRPPMAESRATYRFSDDVGIWAAAELSNLPEDKEQLPGTLTVSSYNVLVDSKHPPATDRHPALLNTLISNNSVADVLLLQEVSDKFLAYLLGNERIRNIYPFATHGPPGQVGIGPLPSLRNIVALSRSNFSWSWLPFDTHHKGAVILKLDRIGKMEESGFVPTIIAGVHLSSGLSDHTVTMRERQLQKLRDFLLVNHANNPKVVAGDFNMTTSAVTHEEAVEAKAISTETAAALPVLESMFLSAGFLDSWSVAHTTMGDKMLPSRLERDFTQLYDGEQGATFDPLENPLAAISFISSANPRPHRYDRVLYQEDKLKVIHFNMFGFPVKRLNEANGNTELQFPSDHWGIRATLKFRVYSEEEDEAPARPSWFAFIDVQTAHPGFHDPADLKLFLADRSIFPSPEDAEKRKAAFECLKHLIQHGSLPESGETHETERSNFSFIVTAVGSYGLGVWTNSSDVDCLCVGPVSSRTFFELAMQRLRKGADSGVKILRKVKAATGTMWELEVRGVKFDLQYCPAGAVAERWLEVSHLPRADPLFDLAYLSLVKLQPHRDQTYLQRTIQNPAMFRLLHRVIKAWAKSRGIYSSRFGYLGGIHITLMLSRLLKLLPPNTASVADILRTFFNHYADFYWMEGMVYDMIFHRKQPRYNRSPREGMVILTLHYPIMNVARTASISSMRTIVDEMDRADTLISEGRLRWTSLVGITPQAGQPTLSNSADEFLKSYNSYIKINVQYWGLSLAKGSSLIGWLESRCLFLLADIHRKLPDLQTRIWPARFTQNEDNNENTPTQEEHEYQGCYLIGLAKADERADPANALSKPDRKLAWDTLKASLDQFASLIRNDKKYFDSTFAWVDVSHVKQADLGPLELDSRDWGGYTIQDGDFDEDSDSEDDELDLHLDEDDGATAETQPLLSTSRRNIHKSGAAANKPVSTAKLRPASDILNRLRWDPSHDSSEYVIGYEDRFLGAKEIPLDRWKTEQTDEEFIPLHRILYFKRKGDGKVVWDREARSDNIFGSGVGRSTE
;
A
#
# COMPACT_ATOMS: atom_id res chain seq x y z
N MET A 1 -11.24 -81.18 64.89
CA MET A 1 -10.63 -81.35 63.55
C MET A 1 -10.97 -80.10 62.73
N GLU A 2 -10.61 -78.93 63.26
CA GLU A 2 -11.09 -77.61 62.80
C GLU A 2 -9.99 -76.80 62.11
N ASP A 3 -8.92 -77.44 61.65
CA ASP A 3 -7.83 -76.74 60.99
C ASP A 3 -8.05 -76.67 59.47
N SER A 4 -7.96 -75.44 58.95
CA SER A 4 -7.76 -75.06 57.54
C SER A 4 -8.99 -74.94 56.62
N GLU A 5 -9.96 -74.10 56.99
CA GLU A 5 -10.85 -73.42 56.01
C GLU A 5 -10.17 -72.22 55.30
N GLU A 6 -8.84 -72.09 55.38
CA GLU A 6 -8.09 -71.26 54.42
C GLU A 6 -7.85 -72.02 53.10
N THR A 7 -8.90 -72.68 52.58
CA THR A 7 -8.92 -73.07 51.17
C THR A 7 -8.99 -71.78 50.37
N SER A 8 -7.81 -71.31 49.97
CA SER A 8 -7.54 -70.44 48.83
C SER A 8 -8.81 -69.84 48.25
N GLN A 9 -9.25 -68.69 48.77
CA GLN A 9 -10.06 -67.79 47.97
C GLN A 9 -9.21 -67.48 46.74
N ALA A 10 -9.33 -68.32 45.70
CA ALA A 10 -8.79 -68.08 44.38
C ALA A 10 -9.52 -66.83 43.91
N SER A 11 -8.91 -65.69 44.25
CA SER A 11 -9.49 -64.36 44.23
C SER A 11 -10.02 -64.11 42.83
N ARG A 12 -11.34 -64.22 42.65
CA ARG A 12 -11.99 -63.90 41.38
C ARG A 12 -11.54 -62.49 40.98
N LEU A 13 -10.95 -62.38 39.79
CA LEU A 13 -10.52 -61.11 39.24
C LEU A 13 -11.76 -60.39 38.71
N THR A 14 -11.96 -59.14 39.10
CA THR A 14 -13.06 -58.30 38.61
C THR A 14 -12.52 -57.33 37.57
N LEU A 15 -13.22 -57.21 36.44
CA LEU A 15 -12.89 -56.28 35.36
C LEU A 15 -13.64 -54.95 35.49
N ASN A 16 -13.39 -54.23 36.59
CA ASN A 16 -14.04 -52.95 36.87
C ASN A 16 -13.06 -51.80 37.16
N ALA A 17 -11.75 -52.02 36.97
CA ALA A 17 -10.73 -51.01 37.19
C ALA A 17 -10.47 -50.17 35.93
N TYR A 18 -11.06 -48.98 35.87
CA TYR A 18 -10.85 -47.98 34.79
C TYR A 18 -9.45 -47.33 34.80
N GLN A 19 -8.62 -47.72 35.77
CA GLN A 19 -7.22 -47.32 35.86
C GLN A 19 -6.30 -48.21 35.04
N THR A 20 -6.77 -49.34 34.53
CA THR A 20 -5.96 -50.31 33.80
C THR A 20 -6.65 -50.74 32.52
N ALA A 21 -5.85 -51.10 31.53
CA ALA A 21 -6.34 -51.65 30.27
C ALA A 21 -5.39 -52.71 29.74
N LEU A 22 -5.94 -53.71 29.08
CA LEU A 22 -5.19 -54.63 28.23
C LEU A 22 -5.51 -54.28 26.78
N CYS A 23 -4.52 -53.89 26.00
CA CYS A 23 -4.69 -53.39 24.64
C CYS A 23 -3.54 -53.82 23.72
N VAL A 24 -3.69 -53.53 22.44
CA VAL A 24 -2.58 -53.57 21.46
C VAL A 24 -2.27 -52.16 21.00
N VAL A 25 -0.98 -51.86 20.85
CA VAL A 25 -0.48 -50.55 20.43
C VAL A 25 0.18 -50.73 19.06
N PRO A 26 -0.32 -50.07 18.01
CA PRO A 26 0.31 -50.15 16.69
C PRO A 26 1.66 -49.41 16.69
N PRO A 27 2.62 -49.79 15.83
CA PRO A 27 3.85 -49.04 15.64
C PRO A 27 3.58 -47.60 15.19
N LEU A 28 4.38 -46.65 15.67
CA LEU A 28 4.17 -45.22 15.33
C LEU A 28 4.25 -44.92 13.84
N SER A 29 5.07 -45.67 13.10
CA SER A 29 5.24 -45.52 11.65
C SER A 29 3.94 -45.71 10.87
N VAL A 30 3.02 -46.56 11.33
CA VAL A 30 1.76 -46.86 10.63
C VAL A 30 0.57 -46.03 11.11
N VAL A 31 0.70 -45.30 12.23
CA VAL A 31 -0.39 -44.47 12.81
C VAL A 31 -0.14 -42.97 12.69
N GLN A 32 0.87 -42.52 11.94
CA GLN A 32 1.21 -41.09 11.87
C GLN A 32 0.03 -40.23 11.40
N ASP A 33 -0.65 -40.62 10.31
CA ASP A 33 -1.80 -39.88 9.77
C ASP A 33 -2.99 -39.90 10.73
N ALA A 34 -3.25 -41.06 11.36
CA ALA A 34 -4.28 -41.18 12.37
C ALA A 34 -3.98 -40.28 13.60
N ASN A 35 -2.73 -40.24 14.05
CA ASN A 35 -2.30 -39.41 15.16
C ASN A 35 -2.41 -37.92 14.86
N ARG A 36 -2.20 -37.48 13.61
CA ARG A 36 -2.45 -36.08 13.20
C ARG A 36 -3.91 -35.69 13.37
N LEU A 37 -4.84 -36.59 13.04
CA LEU A 37 -6.27 -36.36 13.31
C LEU A 37 -6.59 -36.43 14.81
N ARG A 38 -6.05 -37.43 15.52
CA ARG A 38 -6.27 -37.58 16.96
C ARG A 38 -5.77 -36.37 17.75
N ALA A 39 -4.61 -35.81 17.40
CA ALA A 39 -4.08 -34.60 18.04
C ALA A 39 -5.03 -33.40 17.96
N LEU A 40 -5.94 -33.40 16.99
CA LEU A 40 -6.92 -32.33 16.80
C LEU A 40 -8.32 -32.68 17.29
N TYR A 41 -8.73 -33.95 17.19
CA TYR A 41 -10.14 -34.35 17.38
C TYR A 41 -10.35 -35.40 18.47
N ASP A 42 -9.30 -36.01 18.99
CA ASP A 42 -9.38 -36.96 20.10
C ASP A 42 -8.94 -36.29 21.40
N GLN A 43 -9.91 -35.97 22.26
CA GLN A 43 -9.66 -35.42 23.60
C GLN A 43 -8.82 -36.34 24.50
N ALA A 44 -8.71 -37.62 24.14
CA ALA A 44 -7.89 -38.61 24.82
C ALA A 44 -6.47 -38.72 24.24
N TYR A 45 -6.12 -38.02 23.16
CA TYR A 45 -4.81 -38.13 22.49
C TYR A 45 -3.62 -37.94 23.45
N GLU A 46 -3.64 -36.92 24.31
CA GLU A 46 -2.56 -36.72 25.28
C GLU A 46 -2.58 -37.72 26.44
N LYS A 47 -3.71 -38.41 26.64
CA LYS A 47 -3.95 -39.35 27.74
C LYS A 47 -3.70 -40.80 27.33
N TRP A 48 -3.82 -41.11 26.04
CA TRP A 48 -3.75 -42.44 25.48
C TRP A 48 -2.95 -42.42 24.18
N PRO A 49 -1.97 -43.33 24.01
CA PRO A 49 -1.43 -43.56 22.68
C PRO A 49 -2.52 -44.11 21.74
N ALA A 50 -2.23 -44.13 20.43
CA ALA A 50 -3.03 -44.92 19.50
C ALA A 50 -3.04 -46.39 19.95
N HIS A 51 -4.23 -46.95 20.16
CA HIS A 51 -4.39 -48.30 20.69
C HIS A 51 -5.72 -48.89 20.26
N VAL A 52 -5.80 -50.23 20.32
CA VAL A 52 -7.05 -51.00 20.24
C VAL A 52 -7.22 -51.76 21.55
N ASN A 53 -8.29 -51.46 22.28
CA ASN A 53 -8.58 -52.14 23.55
C ASN A 53 -8.97 -53.60 23.30
N LEU A 54 -8.33 -54.51 24.02
CA LEU A 54 -8.73 -55.91 24.09
C LEU A 54 -9.71 -56.10 25.26
N ILE A 55 -9.33 -55.57 26.43
CA ILE A 55 -10.14 -55.58 27.66
C ILE A 55 -9.99 -54.24 28.37
N TYR A 56 -11.09 -53.49 28.47
CA TYR A 56 -11.18 -52.25 29.24
C TYR A 56 -12.62 -52.05 29.78
N PRO A 57 -12.80 -51.71 31.08
CA PRO A 57 -11.79 -51.71 32.14
C PRO A 57 -11.15 -53.09 32.37
N PHE A 58 -9.94 -53.11 32.95
CA PHE A 58 -9.21 -54.35 33.26
C PHE A 58 -9.20 -54.62 34.78
N VAL A 59 -8.18 -55.32 35.31
CA VAL A 59 -8.06 -55.62 36.75
C VAL A 59 -7.39 -54.48 37.52
N SER A 60 -7.67 -54.34 38.81
CA SER A 60 -7.01 -53.32 39.65
C SER A 60 -5.48 -53.45 39.64
N VAL A 61 -4.77 -52.34 39.87
CA VAL A 61 -3.30 -52.27 39.74
C VAL A 61 -2.57 -53.29 40.60
N ASP A 62 -3.09 -53.56 41.80
CA ASP A 62 -2.58 -54.57 42.76
C ASP A 62 -2.72 -56.02 42.25
N ARG A 63 -3.61 -56.26 41.28
CA ARG A 63 -3.88 -57.60 40.73
C ARG A 63 -3.30 -57.85 39.35
N LEU A 64 -2.56 -56.90 38.77
CA LEU A 64 -1.97 -57.04 37.44
C LEU A 64 -1.03 -58.23 37.35
N THR A 65 -0.16 -58.43 38.33
CA THR A 65 0.77 -59.57 38.35
C THR A 65 0.04 -60.91 38.39
N THR A 66 -1.03 -61.02 39.18
CA THR A 66 -1.88 -62.22 39.23
C THR A 66 -2.56 -62.47 37.88
N ALA A 67 -3.10 -61.42 37.25
CA ALA A 67 -3.71 -61.54 35.93
C ALA A 67 -2.71 -61.99 34.86
N VAL A 68 -1.49 -61.41 34.84
CA VAL A 68 -0.41 -61.85 33.93
C VAL A 68 -0.08 -63.33 34.15
N ASN A 69 0.09 -63.77 35.39
CA ASN A 69 0.42 -65.15 35.72
C ASN A 69 -0.67 -66.15 35.30
N LEU A 70 -1.94 -65.73 35.27
CA LEU A 70 -3.04 -66.55 34.77
C LEU A 70 -3.11 -66.55 33.24
N ILE A 71 -2.90 -65.39 32.60
CA ILE A 71 -2.99 -65.23 31.14
C ILE A 71 -1.90 -66.01 30.41
N ARG A 72 -0.64 -65.91 30.88
CA ARG A 72 0.52 -66.45 30.14
C ARG A 72 0.42 -67.94 29.80
N PRO A 73 0.15 -68.88 30.73
CA PRO A 73 0.11 -70.31 30.41
C PRO A 73 -0.97 -70.65 29.36
N LYS A 74 -2.15 -70.02 29.46
CA LYS A 74 -3.20 -70.22 28.45
C LYS A 74 -2.80 -69.62 27.11
N LEU A 75 -2.14 -68.46 27.12
CA LEU A 75 -1.68 -67.81 25.91
C LEU A 75 -0.62 -68.65 25.18
N VAL A 76 0.32 -69.29 25.89
CA VAL A 76 1.26 -70.27 25.31
C VAL A 76 0.51 -71.45 24.66
N SER A 77 -0.49 -72.01 25.36
CA SER A 77 -1.31 -73.11 24.83
C SER A 77 -2.10 -72.69 23.58
N TRP A 78 -2.62 -71.47 23.56
CA TRP A 78 -3.40 -70.93 22.44
C TRP A 78 -2.51 -70.59 21.24
N LEU A 79 -1.36 -69.95 21.45
CA LEU A 79 -0.36 -69.68 20.41
C LEU A 79 0.12 -70.96 19.73
N SER A 80 0.30 -72.04 20.51
CA SER A 80 0.68 -73.36 19.99
C SER A 80 -0.37 -73.96 19.03
N GLN A 81 -1.64 -73.57 19.15
CA GLN A 81 -2.74 -74.09 18.30
C GLN A 81 -2.90 -73.32 16.98
N ILE A 82 -2.57 -72.02 16.96
CA ILE A 82 -2.84 -71.15 15.80
C ILE A 82 -1.76 -71.23 14.72
N GLY A 83 -0.57 -71.72 15.07
CA GLY A 83 0.57 -71.79 14.17
C GLY A 83 1.31 -70.45 14.03
N VAL A 84 2.36 -70.45 13.19
CA VAL A 84 3.41 -69.41 13.13
C VAL A 84 2.94 -68.04 12.62
N ASN A 85 1.74 -67.95 12.02
CA ASN A 85 1.33 -66.75 11.29
C ASN A 85 1.01 -65.52 12.18
N GLY A 86 0.96 -65.68 13.50
CA GLY A 86 0.63 -64.58 14.43
C GLY A 86 -0.72 -63.93 14.15
N ILE A 87 -0.96 -62.76 14.75
CA ILE A 87 -2.18 -61.97 14.51
C ILE A 87 -1.79 -60.77 13.63
N HIS A 88 -2.20 -60.78 12.37
CA HIS A 88 -2.14 -59.59 11.51
C HIS A 88 -3.43 -58.80 11.66
N LEU A 89 -3.35 -57.60 12.23
CA LEU A 89 -4.52 -56.74 12.40
C LEU A 89 -4.49 -55.63 11.35
N ARG A 90 -5.59 -55.49 10.61
CA ARG A 90 -5.81 -54.45 9.61
C ARG A 90 -7.04 -53.62 9.97
N LEU A 91 -6.86 -52.32 10.16
CA LEU A 91 -7.91 -51.37 10.49
C LEU A 91 -8.18 -50.46 9.28
N ASP A 92 -9.29 -50.69 8.59
CA ASP A 92 -9.69 -49.92 7.40
C ASP A 92 -11.20 -49.65 7.32
N LYS A 93 -11.98 -50.01 8.35
CA LYS A 93 -13.42 -49.73 8.41
C LYS A 93 -13.69 -48.48 9.24
N PRO A 94 -13.85 -47.30 8.62
CA PRO A 94 -14.29 -46.11 9.32
C PRO A 94 -15.75 -46.25 9.76
N ALA A 95 -16.01 -46.09 11.05
CA ALA A 95 -17.34 -46.15 11.62
C ALA A 95 -17.49 -45.16 12.78
N CYS A 96 -18.72 -44.99 13.23
CA CYS A 96 -19.04 -44.23 14.43
C CYS A 96 -20.01 -45.00 15.30
N PHE A 97 -19.86 -44.89 16.63
CA PHE A 97 -20.89 -45.34 17.57
C PHE A 97 -21.20 -44.24 18.59
N PRO A 98 -22.46 -44.12 19.04
CA PRO A 98 -22.85 -43.16 20.06
C PRO A 98 -22.37 -43.59 21.45
N GLN A 99 -21.92 -42.62 22.24
CA GLN A 99 -21.73 -42.71 23.70
C GLN A 99 -22.62 -41.68 24.40
N ARG A 100 -22.79 -41.81 25.73
CA ARG A 100 -23.62 -40.93 26.57
C ARG A 100 -23.45 -39.43 26.26
N ASN A 101 -22.23 -39.00 25.97
CA ASN A 101 -21.92 -37.59 25.79
C ASN A 101 -21.61 -37.21 24.34
N GLY A 102 -21.54 -38.13 23.36
CA GLY A 102 -21.24 -37.79 21.95
C GLY A 102 -20.87 -38.99 21.11
N ASN A 103 -20.43 -38.77 19.88
CA ASN A 103 -20.13 -39.83 18.93
C ASN A 103 -18.62 -40.06 18.86
N ILE A 104 -18.21 -41.33 18.93
CA ILE A 104 -16.81 -41.72 18.74
C ILE A 104 -16.61 -42.17 17.30
N ILE A 105 -15.75 -41.47 16.57
CA ILE A 105 -15.32 -41.83 15.23
C ILE A 105 -14.05 -42.68 15.37
N HIS A 106 -14.02 -43.82 14.70
CA HIS A 106 -12.95 -44.80 14.86
C HIS A 106 -12.69 -45.57 13.56
N LEU A 107 -11.50 -46.19 13.50
CA LEU A 107 -11.20 -47.25 12.55
C LEU A 107 -11.38 -48.60 13.23
N GLY A 108 -12.28 -49.40 12.69
CA GLY A 108 -12.50 -50.79 13.07
C GLY A 108 -11.77 -51.75 12.12
N PRO A 109 -11.64 -53.02 12.52
CA PRO A 109 -11.01 -54.02 11.69
C PRO A 109 -11.92 -54.49 10.54
N ASP A 110 -11.28 -54.96 9.47
CA ASP A 110 -11.93 -55.41 8.23
C ASP A 110 -12.82 -56.66 8.36
N GLY A 111 -12.72 -57.39 9.47
CA GLY A 111 -13.44 -58.65 9.69
C GLY A 111 -12.76 -59.88 9.08
N ASN A 112 -11.54 -59.75 8.57
CA ASN A 112 -10.75 -60.86 8.03
C ASN A 112 -10.22 -61.80 9.13
N GLU A 113 -9.49 -62.85 8.74
CA GLU A 113 -8.96 -63.89 9.63
C GLU A 113 -8.23 -63.33 10.87
N GLY A 114 -7.45 -62.26 10.70
CA GLY A 114 -6.77 -61.59 11.81
C GLY A 114 -7.71 -61.00 12.85
N SER A 115 -8.86 -60.48 12.43
CA SER A 115 -9.92 -59.97 13.31
C SER A 115 -10.57 -61.09 14.11
N LEU A 116 -10.80 -62.24 13.47
CA LEU A 116 -11.34 -63.44 14.12
C LEU A 116 -10.38 -63.97 15.18
N LYS A 117 -9.09 -64.11 14.84
CA LYS A 117 -8.03 -64.49 15.79
C LYS A 117 -7.90 -63.51 16.95
N PHE A 118 -8.04 -62.21 16.70
CA PHE A 118 -8.03 -61.20 17.76
C PHE A 118 -9.23 -61.32 18.72
N ASN A 119 -10.41 -61.66 18.20
CA ASN A 119 -11.59 -61.95 19.01
C ASN A 119 -11.44 -63.27 19.79
N GLU A 120 -10.86 -64.31 19.19
CA GLU A 120 -10.53 -65.57 19.86
C GLU A 120 -9.53 -65.38 21.00
N LEU A 121 -8.51 -64.54 20.80
CA LEU A 121 -7.55 -64.16 21.84
C LEU A 121 -8.26 -63.52 23.03
N ARG A 122 -9.18 -62.58 22.75
CA ARG A 122 -9.99 -61.94 23.79
C ARG A 122 -10.82 -62.97 24.55
N SER A 123 -11.54 -63.84 23.86
CA SER A 123 -12.38 -64.88 24.47
C SER A 123 -11.55 -65.83 25.34
N THR A 124 -10.37 -66.23 24.86
CA THR A 124 -9.42 -67.08 25.59
C THR A 124 -8.95 -66.42 26.88
N ILE A 125 -8.63 -65.12 26.85
CA ILE A 125 -8.21 -64.37 28.04
C ILE A 125 -9.38 -64.16 29.01
N MET A 126 -10.58 -63.86 28.50
CA MET A 126 -11.79 -63.70 29.33
C MET A 126 -12.18 -64.99 30.05
N GLU A 127 -12.01 -66.15 29.40
CA GLU A 127 -12.21 -67.48 30.00
C GLU A 127 -11.27 -67.70 31.19
N VAL A 128 -9.98 -67.37 31.02
CA VAL A 128 -8.94 -67.50 32.07
C VAL A 128 -9.22 -66.64 33.28
N LEU A 129 -9.77 -65.43 33.07
CA LEU A 129 -10.10 -64.50 34.15
C LEU A 129 -11.36 -64.92 34.94
N ARG A 130 -12.00 -66.05 34.57
CA ARG A 130 -13.13 -66.71 35.26
C ARG A 130 -14.36 -65.81 35.45
N LEU A 131 -14.72 -65.06 34.42
CA LEU A 131 -15.81 -64.11 34.45
C LEU A 131 -17.16 -64.76 34.10
N PRO A 132 -18.29 -64.30 34.68
CA PRO A 132 -19.61 -64.81 34.35
C PRO A 132 -19.99 -64.55 32.88
N SER A 133 -20.74 -65.48 32.27
CA SER A 133 -21.16 -65.45 30.86
C SER A 133 -21.83 -64.14 30.43
N ASN A 134 -22.49 -63.43 31.37
CA ASN A 134 -23.11 -62.13 31.10
C ASN A 134 -22.09 -61.04 30.69
N GLU A 135 -20.87 -61.06 31.23
CA GLU A 135 -19.81 -60.12 30.80
C GLU A 135 -19.16 -60.54 29.47
N GLN A 136 -19.13 -61.84 29.17
CA GLN A 136 -18.67 -62.35 27.88
C GLN A 136 -19.60 -61.93 26.73
N ASN A 137 -20.90 -61.80 27.00
CA ASN A 137 -21.92 -61.35 26.04
C ASN A 137 -21.96 -59.83 25.81
N ARG A 138 -21.10 -59.05 26.46
CA ARG A 138 -21.05 -57.60 26.21
C ARG A 138 -20.54 -57.35 24.79
N GLU A 139 -21.28 -56.56 24.03
CA GLU A 139 -20.93 -56.19 22.66
C GLU A 139 -19.52 -55.59 22.61
N TYR A 140 -18.62 -56.24 21.88
CA TYR A 140 -17.21 -55.88 21.77
C TYR A 140 -16.92 -55.37 20.37
N HIS A 141 -16.54 -54.10 20.29
CA HIS A 141 -16.11 -53.45 19.06
C HIS A 141 -14.63 -53.11 19.19
N PRO A 142 -13.70 -53.95 18.70
CA PRO A 142 -12.30 -53.55 18.60
C PRO A 142 -12.19 -52.33 17.69
N HIS A 143 -11.59 -51.25 18.18
CA HIS A 143 -11.47 -50.03 17.42
C HIS A 143 -10.26 -49.19 17.85
N LEU A 144 -9.76 -48.38 16.91
CA LEU A 144 -8.82 -47.30 17.16
C LEU A 144 -9.57 -45.97 17.01
N THR A 145 -9.73 -45.25 18.12
CA THR A 145 -10.38 -43.93 18.12
C THR A 145 -9.60 -42.92 17.29
N ILE A 146 -10.29 -42.21 16.38
CA ILE A 146 -9.72 -41.14 15.56
C ILE A 146 -10.12 -39.77 16.10
N GLY A 147 -11.35 -39.65 16.59
CA GLY A 147 -11.84 -38.40 17.14
C GLY A 147 -13.24 -38.51 17.70
N TYR A 148 -13.74 -37.39 18.19
CA TYR A 148 -15.02 -37.30 18.86
C TYR A 148 -15.83 -36.11 18.34
N SER A 149 -17.15 -36.30 18.18
CA SER A 149 -18.10 -35.24 17.88
C SER A 149 -19.21 -35.18 18.93
N LYS A 150 -19.87 -34.02 19.05
CA LYS A 150 -21.01 -33.85 19.94
C LYS A 150 -22.22 -34.70 19.47
N PRO A 151 -23.15 -35.11 20.35
CA PRO A 151 -24.25 -36.03 20.00
C PRO A 151 -25.07 -35.56 18.81
N ASN A 152 -25.38 -34.25 18.77
CA ASN A 152 -26.25 -33.62 17.78
C ASN A 152 -25.49 -32.76 16.76
N ASP A 153 -24.20 -33.03 16.54
CA ASP A 153 -23.39 -32.35 15.52
C ASP A 153 -23.09 -33.31 14.37
N ASP A 154 -24.13 -33.58 13.57
CA ASP A 154 -24.06 -34.49 12.41
C ASP A 154 -23.01 -34.01 11.41
N ASN A 155 -22.89 -32.70 11.20
CA ASN A 155 -21.88 -32.12 10.31
C ASN A 155 -20.45 -32.43 10.78
N ALA A 156 -20.15 -32.25 12.06
CA ALA A 156 -18.84 -32.60 12.60
C ALA A 156 -18.59 -34.11 12.58
N ARG A 157 -19.62 -34.93 12.88
CA ARG A 157 -19.54 -36.39 12.79
C ARG A 157 -19.18 -36.83 11.36
N ASP A 158 -19.94 -36.37 10.39
CA ASP A 158 -19.83 -36.80 8.99
C ASP A 158 -18.54 -36.28 8.35
N TYR A 159 -18.11 -35.08 8.74
CA TYR A 159 -16.78 -34.53 8.42
C TYR A 159 -15.64 -35.43 8.93
N LEU A 160 -15.66 -35.79 10.22
CA LEU A 160 -14.63 -36.65 10.80
C LEU A 160 -14.67 -38.06 10.20
N LEU A 161 -15.86 -38.58 9.92
CA LEU A 161 -16.03 -39.86 9.25
C LEU A 161 -15.47 -39.81 7.81
N ALA A 162 -15.68 -38.71 7.09
CA ALA A 162 -15.10 -38.50 5.76
C ALA A 162 -13.56 -38.44 5.81
N LYS A 163 -12.97 -37.84 6.85
CA LYS A 163 -11.52 -37.91 7.07
C LYS A 163 -11.04 -39.31 7.40
N ALA A 164 -11.74 -40.02 8.29
CA ALA A 164 -11.40 -41.40 8.63
C ALA A 164 -11.44 -42.32 7.40
N LYS A 165 -12.36 -42.09 6.46
CA LYS A 165 -12.42 -42.79 5.16
C LYS A 165 -11.23 -42.55 4.25
N LEU A 166 -10.52 -41.44 4.43
CA LEU A 166 -9.33 -41.10 3.64
C LEU A 166 -8.03 -41.56 4.30
N LEU A 167 -8.07 -42.12 5.52
CA LEU A 167 -6.87 -42.65 6.16
C LEU A 167 -6.38 -43.90 5.42
N PRO A 168 -5.05 -44.06 5.23
CA PRO A 168 -4.49 -45.31 4.77
C PRO A 168 -4.83 -46.45 5.76
N PRO A 169 -5.04 -47.69 5.29
CA PRO A 169 -5.24 -48.85 6.15
C PRO A 169 -4.10 -48.99 7.17
N ILE A 170 -4.44 -49.13 8.45
CA ILE A 170 -3.46 -49.34 9.52
C ILE A 170 -3.30 -50.85 9.69
N GLU A 171 -2.21 -51.41 9.17
CA GLU A 171 -1.95 -52.84 9.18
C GLU A 171 -0.59 -53.15 9.84
N TRP A 172 -0.59 -54.09 10.78
CA TRP A 172 0.64 -54.58 11.41
C TRP A 172 0.48 -55.99 11.99
N LYS A 173 1.60 -56.69 12.16
CA LYS A 173 1.68 -57.92 12.96
C LYS A 173 1.64 -57.54 14.45
N VAL A 174 0.62 -57.98 15.17
CA VAL A 174 0.54 -57.82 16.62
C VAL A 174 1.57 -58.74 17.28
N GLY A 175 2.70 -58.17 17.69
CA GLY A 175 3.76 -58.91 18.38
C GLY A 175 3.61 -58.94 19.90
N GLN A 176 2.85 -58.02 20.49
CA GLN A 176 2.76 -57.87 21.95
C GLN A 176 1.38 -57.39 22.41
N LEU A 177 0.96 -57.87 23.59
CA LEU A 177 -0.13 -57.27 24.38
C LEU A 177 0.44 -56.24 25.34
N ALA A 178 -0.10 -55.04 25.34
CA ALA A 178 0.26 -53.96 26.23
C ALA A 178 -0.68 -53.89 27.44
N ILE A 179 -0.11 -53.88 28.64
CA ILE A 179 -0.81 -53.60 29.88
C ILE A 179 -0.56 -52.13 30.22
N MET A 180 -1.62 -51.34 30.23
CA MET A 180 -1.56 -49.90 30.49
C MET A 180 -2.08 -49.60 31.90
N VAL A 181 -1.43 -48.68 32.60
CA VAL A 181 -1.84 -48.19 33.92
C VAL A 181 -1.98 -46.67 33.88
N ARG A 182 -3.06 -46.17 34.48
CA ARG A 182 -3.36 -44.76 34.62
C ARG A 182 -2.51 -44.16 35.72
N GLU A 183 -1.64 -43.24 35.35
CA GLU A 183 -0.90 -42.41 36.27
C GLU A 183 -1.61 -41.06 36.39
N LYS A 184 -1.80 -40.59 37.62
CA LYS A 184 -2.33 -39.26 37.92
C LYS A 184 -1.18 -38.41 38.46
N THR A 185 -0.77 -37.41 37.70
CA THR A 185 0.01 -36.29 38.21
C THR A 185 -0.93 -35.18 38.67
N ALA A 186 -0.42 -34.16 39.38
CA ALA A 186 -1.24 -33.05 39.87
C ALA A 186 -2.12 -32.41 38.77
N ASP A 187 -1.57 -32.29 37.56
CA ASP A 187 -2.21 -31.58 36.45
C ASP A 187 -2.71 -32.49 35.31
N SER A 188 -2.39 -33.79 35.31
CA SER A 188 -2.72 -34.67 34.17
C SER A 188 -2.99 -36.11 34.56
N SER A 189 -3.80 -36.80 33.75
CA SER A 189 -3.98 -38.25 33.84
C SER A 189 -3.60 -38.89 32.52
N LYS A 190 -2.53 -39.68 32.50
CA LYS A 190 -2.02 -40.36 31.30
C LYS A 190 -1.94 -41.87 31.53
N MET A 191 -2.19 -42.65 30.49
CA MET A 191 -1.98 -44.10 30.49
C MET A 191 -0.53 -44.38 30.10
N ARG A 192 0.23 -45.00 30.99
CA ARG A 192 1.59 -45.46 30.71
C ARG A 192 1.62 -46.97 30.56
N LEU A 193 2.56 -47.45 29.75
CA LEU A 193 2.83 -48.87 29.58
C LEU A 193 3.47 -49.41 30.87
N TRP A 194 2.80 -50.35 31.51
CA TRP A 194 3.26 -51.02 32.73
C TRP A 194 4.07 -52.28 32.43
N GLY A 195 3.70 -52.97 31.35
CA GLY A 195 4.43 -54.12 30.83
C GLY A 195 3.81 -54.65 29.55
N THR A 196 4.52 -55.56 28.89
CA THR A 196 4.07 -56.24 27.68
C THR A 196 4.12 -57.75 27.83
N ILE A 197 3.22 -58.46 27.15
CA ILE A 197 3.26 -59.92 26.99
C ILE A 197 3.51 -60.20 25.51
N ASP A 198 4.61 -60.85 25.19
CA ASP A 198 4.96 -61.21 23.82
C ASP A 198 3.97 -62.24 23.26
N LEU A 199 3.61 -62.09 21.99
CA LEU A 199 2.76 -63.03 21.24
C LEU A 199 3.59 -63.95 20.33
N ASP A 200 4.91 -63.82 20.36
CA ASP A 200 5.86 -64.69 19.66
C ASP A 200 6.61 -65.54 20.71
N GLY A 201 6.44 -66.88 20.68
CA GLY A 201 7.14 -67.81 21.60
C GLY A 201 6.42 -68.08 22.94
N ASP A 202 7.16 -68.05 24.05
CA ASP A 202 6.73 -68.51 25.39
C ASP A 202 5.82 -67.53 26.17
N ALA A 203 5.13 -66.62 25.48
CA ALA A 203 4.35 -65.55 26.11
C ALA A 203 5.17 -64.79 27.18
N SER A 204 6.38 -64.36 26.79
CA SER A 204 7.32 -63.69 27.69
C SER A 204 6.71 -62.39 28.23
N PHE A 205 6.86 -62.13 29.53
CA PHE A 205 6.34 -60.91 30.14
C PHE A 205 7.47 -59.95 30.48
N ASN A 206 7.42 -58.76 29.89
CA ASN A 206 8.39 -57.70 30.07
C ASN A 206 7.77 -56.60 30.92
N ARG A 207 8.18 -56.51 32.19
CA ARG A 207 7.75 -55.41 33.08
C ARG A 207 8.61 -54.17 32.81
N ILE A 208 7.97 -53.02 32.59
CA ILE A 208 8.70 -51.76 32.45
C ILE A 208 9.04 -51.24 33.84
N ILE A 209 10.32 -51.27 34.19
CA ILE A 209 10.82 -50.67 35.42
C ILE A 209 10.87 -49.16 35.19
N ALA A 210 10.08 -48.41 35.96
CA ALA A 210 10.16 -46.96 35.95
C ALA A 210 11.53 -46.54 36.51
N THR A 211 12.45 -46.19 35.62
CA THR A 211 13.68 -45.49 36.00
C THR A 211 13.25 -44.16 36.59
N HIS A 212 13.22 -44.09 37.93
CA HIS A 212 13.14 -42.82 38.62
C HIS A 212 14.38 -42.04 38.24
N ASP A 213 14.19 -40.80 37.81
CA ASP A 213 15.25 -39.80 37.69
C ASP A 213 16.01 -39.75 39.02
N ASN A 214 17.14 -40.43 39.08
CA ASN A 214 18.19 -40.12 40.04
C ASN A 214 19.49 -40.06 39.26
N MET A 215 20.03 -38.85 39.23
CA MET A 215 21.44 -38.60 38.95
C MET A 215 22.31 -39.56 39.77
N GLN A 216 23.50 -39.81 39.23
CA GLN A 216 24.68 -40.42 39.86
C GLN A 216 24.80 -41.94 39.70
N GLY A 217 25.68 -42.34 38.78
CA GLY A 217 26.52 -43.51 38.99
C GLY A 217 26.41 -44.61 37.94
N ARG A 218 27.39 -44.60 37.04
CA ARG A 218 28.15 -45.75 36.51
C ARG A 218 27.40 -46.96 35.95
N ASP A 219 27.71 -47.19 34.66
CA ASP A 219 28.05 -48.47 34.04
C ASP A 219 27.12 -49.65 34.28
N LEU A 220 26.35 -50.01 33.25
CA LEU A 220 26.22 -51.37 32.71
C LEU A 220 25.27 -51.33 31.51
N ALA A 221 25.86 -51.29 30.31
CA ALA A 221 25.16 -51.41 29.04
C ALA A 221 24.70 -52.87 28.86
N ILE A 222 23.38 -53.10 28.82
CA ILE A 222 22.79 -54.33 28.29
C ILE A 222 21.88 -53.92 27.13
N ASN A 223 22.28 -54.36 25.94
CA ASN A 223 21.53 -54.31 24.68
C ASN A 223 20.11 -54.86 24.87
N LEU A 224 19.12 -54.00 25.06
CA LEU A 224 17.72 -54.31 24.74
C LEU A 224 17.25 -53.29 23.69
N ASP A 225 17.42 -53.70 22.44
CA ASP A 225 17.32 -52.90 21.22
C ASP A 225 15.87 -52.76 20.71
N VAL A 226 14.90 -52.54 21.61
CA VAL A 226 13.49 -52.29 21.23
C VAL A 226 12.96 -51.05 21.94
N SER A 227 13.42 -49.92 21.41
CA SER A 227 12.78 -48.60 21.29
C SER A 227 11.69 -48.18 22.30
N LEU A 228 12.06 -48.04 23.57
CA LEU A 228 11.40 -47.08 24.48
C LEU A 228 11.45 -45.64 23.95
N GLN A 229 12.34 -45.35 22.99
CA GLN A 229 12.38 -44.07 22.26
C GLN A 229 11.19 -43.87 21.33
N ASP A 230 10.59 -44.93 20.77
CA ASP A 230 9.46 -44.74 19.85
C ASP A 230 8.26 -44.16 20.61
N LEU A 231 7.91 -44.67 21.79
CA LEU A 231 6.80 -44.10 22.57
C LEU A 231 7.09 -42.72 23.22
N ARG A 232 8.32 -42.21 23.14
CA ARG A 232 8.76 -40.95 23.80
C ARG A 232 8.86 -39.75 22.86
N LEU A 233 7.95 -39.63 21.89
CA LEU A 233 7.76 -38.38 21.15
C LEU A 233 6.38 -37.76 21.45
N THR A 234 6.18 -37.26 22.67
CA THR A 234 5.23 -36.16 22.94
C THR A 234 5.54 -35.53 24.31
N SER A 235 6.10 -34.32 24.25
CA SER A 235 6.01 -33.24 25.24
C SER A 235 5.78 -33.65 26.71
N LEU A 236 6.90 -33.86 27.42
CA LEU A 236 6.98 -33.54 28.84
C LEU A 236 6.61 -32.07 29.05
N SER A 237 5.62 -31.87 29.93
CA SER A 237 5.39 -30.73 30.83
C SER A 237 6.04 -29.39 30.48
N GLY A 238 5.22 -28.34 30.44
CA GLY A 238 5.55 -26.91 30.29
C GLY A 238 6.55 -26.31 31.30
N ALA A 239 7.73 -26.91 31.43
CA ALA A 239 8.89 -26.32 32.05
C ALA A 239 9.63 -25.49 30.99
N SER A 240 9.48 -24.17 31.12
CA SER A 240 10.40 -23.11 30.68
C SER A 240 11.67 -23.56 29.92
N GLY A 241 11.77 -23.24 28.63
CA GLY A 241 13.08 -23.10 27.95
C GLY A 241 13.38 -24.01 26.76
N ARG A 242 12.49 -24.89 26.30
CA ARG A 242 12.71 -25.58 25.01
C ARG A 242 12.34 -24.68 23.83
N PRO A 243 13.17 -24.63 22.77
CA PRO A 243 12.85 -23.88 21.56
C PRO A 243 11.58 -24.44 20.91
N PRO A 244 10.81 -23.61 20.18
CA PRO A 244 9.64 -24.08 19.44
C PRO A 244 10.07 -25.21 18.49
N MET A 245 9.53 -26.42 18.69
CA MET A 245 9.82 -27.56 17.83
C MET A 245 8.83 -27.58 16.67
N ALA A 246 9.34 -27.58 15.45
CA ALA A 246 8.58 -27.87 14.25
C ALA A 246 8.71 -29.36 13.90
N GLU A 247 7.61 -29.95 13.42
CA GLU A 247 7.55 -31.37 13.04
C GLU A 247 7.93 -31.53 11.58
N SER A 248 9.04 -32.21 11.29
CA SER A 248 9.42 -32.55 9.90
C SER A 248 8.39 -33.46 9.26
N ARG A 249 8.06 -33.22 7.99
CA ARG A 249 7.05 -33.97 7.23
C ARG A 249 7.54 -34.30 5.83
N ALA A 250 6.93 -35.32 5.23
CA ALA A 250 7.27 -35.74 3.87
C ALA A 250 6.85 -34.66 2.87
N THR A 251 7.76 -34.32 1.96
CA THR A 251 7.43 -33.60 0.72
C THR A 251 6.94 -34.61 -0.29
N TYR A 252 5.95 -34.24 -1.11
CA TYR A 252 5.45 -35.09 -2.18
C TYR A 252 5.92 -34.55 -3.54
N ARG A 253 6.30 -35.44 -4.44
CA ARG A 253 6.67 -35.16 -5.83
C ARG A 253 5.74 -35.93 -6.76
N PHE A 254 5.27 -35.28 -7.83
CA PHE A 254 4.59 -35.98 -8.91
C PHE A 254 5.60 -36.72 -9.79
N SER A 255 5.36 -38.01 -10.01
CA SER A 255 6.15 -38.88 -10.89
C SER A 255 5.36 -39.10 -12.18
N ASP A 256 5.89 -38.59 -13.30
CA ASP A 256 5.25 -38.74 -14.62
C ASP A 256 5.26 -40.20 -15.11
N ASP A 257 6.25 -40.97 -14.68
CA ASP A 257 6.44 -42.38 -15.04
C ASP A 257 5.40 -43.31 -14.40
N VAL A 258 5.06 -43.10 -13.13
CA VAL A 258 4.04 -43.89 -12.42
C VAL A 258 2.66 -43.21 -12.47
N GLY A 259 2.62 -41.90 -12.74
CA GLY A 259 1.39 -41.12 -12.79
C GLY A 259 0.77 -40.83 -11.41
N ILE A 260 1.57 -40.91 -10.34
CA ILE A 260 1.14 -40.72 -8.95
C ILE A 260 2.05 -39.75 -8.19
N TRP A 261 1.54 -39.22 -7.07
CA TRP A 261 2.34 -38.46 -6.13
C TRP A 261 3.07 -39.40 -5.15
N ALA A 262 4.39 -39.34 -5.09
CA ALA A 262 5.20 -40.13 -4.17
C ALA A 262 5.97 -39.23 -3.19
N ALA A 263 6.48 -39.78 -2.10
CA ALA A 263 7.39 -39.03 -1.23
C ALA A 263 8.65 -38.62 -2.02
N ALA A 264 9.00 -37.34 -1.98
CA ALA A 264 10.15 -36.80 -2.68
C ALA A 264 11.45 -37.27 -2.00
N GLU A 265 12.41 -37.68 -2.82
CA GLU A 265 13.76 -38.01 -2.36
C GLU A 265 14.55 -36.73 -2.03
N LEU A 266 15.53 -36.87 -1.14
CA LEU A 266 16.49 -35.81 -0.84
C LEU A 266 17.34 -35.53 -2.09
N SER A 267 17.28 -34.30 -2.60
CA SER A 267 18.13 -33.88 -3.70
C SER A 267 19.51 -33.45 -3.20
N ASN A 268 20.56 -33.71 -4.00
CA ASN A 268 21.87 -33.12 -3.77
C ASN A 268 21.78 -31.59 -3.82
N LEU A 269 22.45 -30.94 -2.87
CA LEU A 269 22.53 -29.48 -2.79
C LEU A 269 23.35 -28.94 -3.98
N PRO A 270 23.05 -27.74 -4.49
CA PRO A 270 23.85 -27.09 -5.51
C PRO A 270 25.29 -26.89 -5.06
N GLU A 271 26.26 -27.22 -5.91
CA GLU A 271 27.69 -27.04 -5.65
C GLU A 271 28.19 -25.67 -6.13
N ASP A 272 27.61 -25.14 -7.21
CA ASP A 272 28.05 -23.90 -7.87
C ASP A 272 26.99 -22.80 -7.90
N LYS A 273 27.45 -21.54 -7.91
CA LYS A 273 26.59 -20.35 -8.02
C LYS A 273 25.77 -20.30 -9.31
N GLU A 274 26.31 -20.79 -10.43
CA GLU A 274 25.66 -20.73 -11.75
C GLU A 274 24.37 -21.56 -11.82
N GLN A 275 24.18 -22.49 -10.89
CA GLN A 275 22.99 -23.32 -10.80
C GLN A 275 21.81 -22.64 -10.08
N LEU A 276 22.03 -21.48 -9.45
CA LEU A 276 21.05 -20.81 -8.59
C LEU A 276 20.28 -19.71 -9.35
N PRO A 277 18.94 -19.66 -9.24
CA PRO A 277 18.18 -18.57 -9.81
C PRO A 277 18.50 -17.26 -9.09
N GLY A 278 18.68 -16.17 -9.84
CA GLY A 278 18.91 -14.84 -9.29
C GLY A 278 17.69 -14.20 -8.61
N THR A 279 16.51 -14.82 -8.75
CA THR A 279 15.24 -14.33 -8.23
C THR A 279 14.40 -15.46 -7.63
N LEU A 280 13.53 -15.13 -6.68
CA LEU A 280 12.52 -15.98 -6.08
C LEU A 280 11.16 -15.31 -6.20
N THR A 281 10.17 -16.03 -6.71
CA THR A 281 8.78 -15.56 -6.79
C THR A 281 7.90 -16.33 -5.84
N VAL A 282 7.12 -15.63 -5.01
CA VAL A 282 6.21 -16.22 -4.03
C VAL A 282 4.80 -15.69 -4.25
N SER A 283 3.84 -16.59 -4.41
CA SER A 283 2.41 -16.27 -4.45
C SER A 283 1.71 -16.78 -3.19
N SER A 284 0.77 -16.00 -2.67
CA SER A 284 -0.12 -16.39 -1.57
C SER A 284 -1.57 -16.19 -1.97
N TYR A 285 -2.44 -17.16 -1.66
CA TYR A 285 -3.86 -17.07 -1.97
C TYR A 285 -4.74 -17.88 -1.02
N ASN A 286 -5.67 -17.21 -0.35
CA ASN A 286 -6.74 -17.86 0.40
C ASN A 286 -7.81 -18.33 -0.60
N VAL A 287 -8.05 -19.64 -0.68
CA VAL A 287 -8.97 -20.21 -1.68
C VAL A 287 -10.42 -20.30 -1.20
N LEU A 288 -10.65 -19.97 0.08
CA LEU A 288 -11.91 -19.97 0.79
C LEU A 288 -12.60 -21.35 0.86
N VAL A 289 -12.98 -21.80 2.06
CA VAL A 289 -13.91 -22.93 2.24
C VAL A 289 -15.22 -22.45 2.84
N ASP A 290 -16.24 -22.34 1.98
CA ASP A 290 -17.52 -21.67 2.24
C ASP A 290 -18.38 -22.35 3.32
N SER A 291 -18.40 -23.69 3.32
CA SER A 291 -19.42 -24.46 4.04
C SER A 291 -18.83 -25.41 5.07
N LYS A 292 -19.66 -25.72 6.08
CA LYS A 292 -19.52 -26.97 6.82
C LYS A 292 -19.67 -28.15 5.85
N HIS A 293 -19.20 -29.31 6.28
CA HIS A 293 -19.14 -30.50 5.45
C HIS A 293 -20.49 -30.86 4.78
N PRO A 294 -20.50 -31.20 3.48
CA PRO A 294 -19.37 -31.18 2.55
C PRO A 294 -19.03 -29.76 2.06
N PRO A 295 -17.73 -29.43 1.85
CA PRO A 295 -17.33 -28.21 1.18
C PRO A 295 -17.97 -28.09 -0.21
N ALA A 296 -18.43 -26.89 -0.56
CA ALA A 296 -18.87 -26.54 -1.91
C ALA A 296 -17.72 -26.69 -2.92
N THR A 297 -18.03 -27.09 -4.16
CA THR A 297 -17.02 -27.40 -5.20
C THR A 297 -17.21 -26.65 -6.51
N ASP A 298 -18.24 -25.80 -6.60
CA ASP A 298 -18.62 -25.02 -7.77
C ASP A 298 -17.56 -23.98 -8.18
N ARG A 299 -16.82 -23.43 -7.20
CA ARG A 299 -15.72 -22.48 -7.43
C ARG A 299 -14.41 -23.13 -7.88
N HIS A 300 -14.27 -24.46 -7.78
CA HIS A 300 -13.00 -25.15 -8.08
C HIS A 300 -12.41 -24.81 -9.47
N PRO A 301 -13.19 -24.77 -10.57
CA PRO A 301 -12.65 -24.41 -11.88
C PRO A 301 -12.16 -22.95 -11.94
N ALA A 302 -12.87 -22.02 -11.30
CA ALA A 302 -12.47 -20.61 -11.26
C ALA A 302 -11.17 -20.40 -10.45
N LEU A 303 -11.05 -21.10 -9.31
CA LEU A 303 -9.82 -21.14 -8.53
C LEU A 303 -8.65 -21.72 -9.33
N LEU A 304 -8.86 -22.86 -10.00
CA LEU A 304 -7.84 -23.48 -10.85
C LEU A 304 -7.37 -22.55 -11.96
N ASN A 305 -8.28 -21.92 -12.69
CA ASN A 305 -7.96 -20.95 -13.74
C ASN A 305 -7.16 -19.76 -13.20
N THR A 306 -7.49 -19.30 -12.00
CA THR A 306 -6.73 -18.26 -11.30
C THR A 306 -5.29 -18.71 -11.02
N LEU A 307 -5.12 -19.91 -10.46
CA LEU A 307 -3.82 -20.44 -10.02
C LEU A 307 -2.85 -20.77 -11.17
N ILE A 308 -3.38 -21.10 -12.35
CA ILE A 308 -2.57 -21.33 -13.56
C ILE A 308 -2.32 -20.05 -14.38
N SER A 309 -2.93 -18.92 -14.00
CA SER A 309 -2.74 -17.66 -14.72
C SER A 309 -1.32 -17.13 -14.56
N ASN A 310 -0.79 -16.44 -15.58
CA ASN A 310 0.56 -15.86 -15.56
C ASN A 310 0.78 -14.86 -14.40
N ASN A 311 -0.29 -14.24 -13.91
CA ASN A 311 -0.26 -13.33 -12.77
C ASN A 311 -0.17 -14.05 -11.41
N SER A 312 -0.58 -15.31 -11.34
CA SER A 312 -0.52 -16.13 -10.11
C SER A 312 0.71 -17.05 -10.07
N VAL A 313 1.21 -17.50 -11.22
CA VAL A 313 2.27 -18.51 -11.28
C VAL A 313 3.58 -17.98 -10.67
N ALA A 314 4.17 -18.76 -9.76
CA ALA A 314 5.35 -18.39 -8.98
C ALA A 314 6.30 -19.59 -8.83
N ASP A 315 7.44 -19.39 -8.15
CA ASP A 315 8.34 -20.49 -7.79
C ASP A 315 7.77 -21.28 -6.61
N VAL A 316 7.11 -20.57 -5.68
CA VAL A 316 6.36 -21.14 -4.55
C VAL A 316 4.97 -20.53 -4.48
N LEU A 317 3.96 -21.39 -4.42
CA LEU A 317 2.55 -21.03 -4.25
C LEU A 317 2.07 -21.52 -2.87
N LEU A 318 1.63 -20.57 -2.04
CA LEU A 318 1.08 -20.81 -0.71
C LEU A 318 -0.44 -20.63 -0.75
N LEU A 319 -1.17 -21.68 -0.37
CA LEU A 319 -2.62 -21.68 -0.34
C LEU A 319 -3.11 -21.78 1.10
N GLN A 320 -4.08 -20.94 1.46
CA GLN A 320 -4.78 -21.00 2.75
C GLN A 320 -6.21 -21.52 2.55
N GLU A 321 -6.79 -22.06 3.63
CA GLU A 321 -8.13 -22.66 3.63
C GLU A 321 -8.32 -23.80 2.64
N VAL A 322 -7.31 -24.64 2.42
CA VAL A 322 -7.43 -25.78 1.48
C VAL A 322 -8.22 -26.93 2.10
N SER A 323 -9.23 -27.42 1.39
CA SER A 323 -10.00 -28.62 1.75
C SER A 323 -9.46 -29.89 1.07
N ASP A 324 -9.82 -31.06 1.61
CA ASP A 324 -9.39 -32.36 1.07
C ASP A 324 -9.76 -32.53 -0.42
N LYS A 325 -11.03 -32.22 -0.75
CA LYS A 325 -11.55 -32.33 -2.13
C LYS A 325 -10.87 -31.34 -3.09
N PHE A 326 -10.64 -30.11 -2.65
CA PHE A 326 -9.99 -29.12 -3.51
C PHE A 326 -8.54 -29.49 -3.78
N LEU A 327 -7.80 -29.99 -2.78
CA LEU A 327 -6.41 -30.43 -2.98
C LEU A 327 -6.33 -31.60 -3.97
N ALA A 328 -7.20 -32.60 -3.83
CA ALA A 328 -7.27 -33.71 -4.78
C ALA A 328 -7.60 -33.25 -6.20
N TYR A 329 -8.55 -32.32 -6.34
CA TYR A 329 -8.89 -31.70 -7.64
C TYR A 329 -7.71 -30.92 -8.24
N LEU A 330 -7.03 -30.11 -7.43
CA LEU A 330 -5.91 -29.26 -7.84
C LEU A 330 -4.71 -30.10 -8.29
N LEU A 331 -4.27 -31.07 -7.48
CA LEU A 331 -3.13 -31.93 -7.77
C LEU A 331 -3.41 -33.01 -8.82
N GLY A 332 -4.68 -33.27 -9.13
CA GLY A 332 -5.11 -34.10 -10.25
C GLY A 332 -5.02 -33.36 -11.59
N ASN A 333 -4.88 -32.03 -11.60
CA ASN A 333 -4.79 -31.26 -12.84
C ASN A 333 -3.39 -31.33 -13.46
N GLU A 334 -3.33 -31.70 -14.74
CA GLU A 334 -2.06 -31.84 -15.47
C GLU A 334 -1.22 -30.56 -15.50
N ARG A 335 -1.84 -29.39 -15.76
CA ARG A 335 -1.09 -28.13 -15.81
C ARG A 335 -0.49 -27.77 -14.46
N ILE A 336 -1.21 -28.03 -13.37
CA ILE A 336 -0.68 -27.82 -12.02
C ILE A 336 0.52 -28.71 -11.76
N ARG A 337 0.45 -30.00 -12.13
CA ARG A 337 1.58 -30.94 -11.96
C ARG A 337 2.80 -30.51 -12.75
N ASN A 338 2.61 -30.02 -13.98
CA ASN A 338 3.68 -29.54 -14.84
C ASN A 338 4.34 -28.26 -14.32
N ILE A 339 3.55 -27.36 -13.72
CA ILE A 339 4.06 -26.11 -13.14
C ILE A 339 4.68 -26.37 -11.76
N TYR A 340 4.00 -27.10 -10.90
CA TYR A 340 4.37 -27.37 -9.51
C TYR A 340 4.46 -28.89 -9.24
N PRO A 341 5.57 -29.52 -9.59
CA PRO A 341 5.74 -30.96 -9.37
C PRO A 341 5.97 -31.32 -7.89
N PHE A 342 6.17 -30.35 -6.99
CA PHE A 342 6.38 -30.60 -5.55
C PHE A 342 5.27 -29.98 -4.70
N ALA A 343 4.83 -30.70 -3.67
CA ALA A 343 3.79 -30.26 -2.75
C ALA A 343 4.05 -30.71 -1.30
N THR A 344 3.62 -29.89 -0.34
CA THR A 344 3.70 -30.23 1.11
C THR A 344 2.79 -31.39 1.48
N HIS A 345 1.64 -31.50 0.83
CA HIS A 345 0.65 -32.54 1.06
C HIS A 345 0.30 -33.17 -0.30
N GLY A 346 0.21 -34.49 -0.35
CA GLY A 346 -0.27 -35.20 -1.53
C GLY A 346 -1.80 -35.19 -1.63
N PRO A 347 -2.36 -35.69 -2.75
CA PRO A 347 -3.80 -35.72 -2.99
C PRO A 347 -4.51 -36.68 -2.01
N PRO A 348 -5.44 -36.19 -1.17
CA PRO A 348 -6.22 -37.04 -0.28
C PRO A 348 -7.01 -38.09 -1.05
N GLY A 349 -6.91 -39.36 -0.62
CA GLY A 349 -7.56 -40.50 -1.27
C GLY A 349 -6.67 -41.29 -2.23
N GLN A 350 -5.47 -40.79 -2.56
CA GLN A 350 -4.46 -41.63 -3.21
C GLN A 350 -3.89 -42.64 -2.19
N VAL A 351 -3.66 -43.88 -2.64
CA VAL A 351 -3.14 -44.95 -1.78
C VAL A 351 -1.84 -44.51 -1.08
N GLY A 352 -1.79 -44.68 0.24
CA GLY A 352 -0.65 -44.30 1.08
C GLY A 352 -0.61 -42.83 1.51
N ILE A 353 -1.58 -42.01 1.10
CA ILE A 353 -1.63 -40.58 1.45
C ILE A 353 -2.88 -40.29 2.28
N GLY A 354 -2.69 -39.85 3.51
CA GLY A 354 -3.78 -39.47 4.42
C GLY A 354 -4.45 -38.13 4.09
N PRO A 355 -5.56 -37.82 4.78
CA PRO A 355 -6.26 -36.56 4.61
C PRO A 355 -5.48 -35.39 5.21
N LEU A 356 -5.88 -34.18 4.81
CA LEU A 356 -5.45 -32.97 5.49
C LEU A 356 -5.97 -32.95 6.93
N PRO A 357 -5.21 -32.39 7.89
CA PRO A 357 -5.54 -32.49 9.31
C PRO A 357 -6.77 -31.66 9.73
N SER A 358 -6.95 -30.48 9.13
CA SER A 358 -8.00 -29.52 9.49
C SER A 358 -9.02 -29.35 8.36
N LEU A 359 -10.04 -28.49 8.57
CA LEU A 359 -10.99 -28.11 7.52
C LEU A 359 -10.35 -27.06 6.61
N ARG A 360 -9.61 -26.15 7.23
CA ARG A 360 -8.89 -25.05 6.62
C ARG A 360 -7.40 -25.31 6.83
N ASN A 361 -6.70 -25.68 5.76
CA ASN A 361 -5.29 -26.04 5.83
C ASN A 361 -4.43 -25.07 5.05
N ILE A 362 -3.14 -25.04 5.38
CA ILE A 362 -2.12 -24.34 4.61
C ILE A 362 -1.40 -25.39 3.77
N VAL A 363 -1.35 -25.19 2.46
CA VAL A 363 -0.64 -26.08 1.53
C VAL A 363 0.30 -25.24 0.68
N ALA A 364 1.56 -25.67 0.60
CA ALA A 364 2.51 -25.11 -0.35
C ALA A 364 2.74 -26.06 -1.53
N LEU A 365 2.85 -25.46 -2.71
CA LEU A 365 3.26 -26.07 -3.96
C LEU A 365 4.53 -25.35 -4.45
N SER A 366 5.46 -26.06 -5.08
CA SER A 366 6.75 -25.50 -5.51
C SER A 366 7.20 -26.08 -6.84
N ARG A 367 7.90 -25.25 -7.62
CA ARG A 367 8.61 -25.65 -8.84
C ARG A 367 9.85 -26.50 -8.57
N SER A 368 10.51 -26.23 -7.44
CA SER A 368 11.75 -26.87 -7.01
C SER A 368 11.53 -27.72 -5.76
N ASN A 369 12.39 -28.72 -5.56
CA ASN A 369 12.35 -29.57 -4.38
C ASN A 369 12.58 -28.75 -3.09
N PHE A 370 12.03 -29.25 -1.99
CA PHE A 370 12.16 -28.64 -0.69
C PHE A 370 11.96 -29.68 0.41
N SER A 371 12.54 -29.41 1.57
CA SER A 371 12.14 -30.03 2.84
C SER A 371 11.20 -29.09 3.59
N TRP A 372 10.28 -29.63 4.40
CA TRP A 372 9.39 -28.79 5.18
C TRP A 372 9.05 -29.34 6.56
N SER A 373 8.61 -28.43 7.43
CA SER A 373 8.13 -28.76 8.76
C SER A 373 6.88 -27.98 9.12
N TRP A 374 6.07 -28.54 10.00
CA TRP A 374 4.89 -27.89 10.57
C TRP A 374 5.23 -27.30 11.93
N LEU A 375 5.11 -25.98 12.08
CA LEU A 375 5.25 -25.27 13.34
C LEU A 375 3.85 -25.07 13.96
N PRO A 376 3.43 -25.87 14.95
CA PRO A 376 2.12 -25.72 15.57
C PRO A 376 2.05 -24.44 16.43
N PHE A 377 0.95 -23.72 16.34
CA PHE A 377 0.62 -22.65 17.28
C PHE A 377 -0.16 -23.19 18.48
N ASP A 378 -0.36 -22.35 19.49
CA ASP A 378 -0.99 -22.79 20.76
C ASP A 378 -2.50 -23.04 20.60
N THR A 379 -3.08 -22.52 19.52
CA THR A 379 -4.46 -22.78 19.08
C THR A 379 -4.54 -24.03 18.21
N HIS A 380 -5.49 -24.91 18.50
CA HIS A 380 -5.82 -26.05 17.62
C HIS A 380 -6.09 -25.60 16.19
N HIS A 381 -5.76 -26.45 15.22
CA HIS A 381 -5.91 -26.22 13.77
C HIS A 381 -5.10 -25.06 13.17
N LYS A 382 -4.23 -24.41 13.95
CA LYS A 382 -3.42 -23.28 13.49
C LYS A 382 -1.92 -23.57 13.67
N GLY A 383 -1.15 -23.12 12.70
CA GLY A 383 0.30 -23.30 12.65
C GLY A 383 0.88 -22.65 11.39
N ALA A 384 2.18 -22.81 11.21
CA ALA A 384 2.89 -22.34 10.03
C ALA A 384 3.55 -23.51 9.29
N VAL A 385 3.50 -23.45 7.96
CA VAL A 385 4.29 -24.32 7.07
C VAL A 385 5.65 -23.68 6.89
N ILE A 386 6.73 -24.34 7.29
CA ILE A 386 8.10 -23.84 7.10
C ILE A 386 8.77 -24.64 6.00
N LEU A 387 8.98 -24.02 4.84
CA LEU A 387 9.69 -24.58 3.70
C LEU A 387 11.17 -24.21 3.74
N LYS A 388 12.04 -25.16 3.41
CA LYS A 388 13.46 -24.97 3.16
C LYS A 388 13.75 -25.41 1.73
N LEU A 389 14.02 -24.44 0.85
CA LEU A 389 14.15 -24.68 -0.59
C LEU A 389 15.55 -25.19 -0.93
N ASP A 390 15.65 -26.36 -1.56
CA ASP A 390 16.92 -27.04 -1.75
C ASP A 390 17.78 -26.44 -2.88
N ARG A 391 17.16 -25.67 -3.79
CA ARG A 391 17.81 -25.07 -4.97
C ARG A 391 17.61 -23.57 -5.12
N ILE A 392 16.97 -22.93 -4.14
CA ILE A 392 16.73 -21.48 -4.15
C ILE A 392 17.30 -20.89 -2.87
N GLY A 393 18.36 -20.10 -3.00
CA GLY A 393 19.12 -19.60 -1.85
C GLY A 393 20.33 -18.81 -2.29
N LYS A 394 21.26 -18.64 -1.35
CA LYS A 394 22.49 -17.87 -1.55
C LYS A 394 23.70 -18.79 -1.36
N MET A 395 24.69 -18.67 -2.23
CA MET A 395 25.97 -19.31 -2.00
C MET A 395 26.86 -18.40 -1.15
N GLU A 396 27.25 -18.89 0.02
CA GLU A 396 28.23 -18.24 0.91
C GLU A 396 29.53 -19.05 0.92
N GLU A 397 30.59 -18.53 1.56
CA GLU A 397 31.88 -19.23 1.65
C GLU A 397 31.76 -20.59 2.35
N SER A 398 30.82 -20.71 3.30
CA SER A 398 30.49 -21.96 4.00
C SER A 398 29.65 -22.94 3.18
N GLY A 399 29.27 -22.59 1.96
CA GLY A 399 28.41 -23.38 1.06
C GLY A 399 27.02 -22.79 0.85
N PHE A 400 26.12 -23.61 0.30
CA PHE A 400 24.78 -23.19 -0.06
C PHE A 400 23.89 -22.95 1.16
N VAL A 401 23.33 -21.75 1.25
CA VAL A 401 22.38 -21.33 2.29
C VAL A 401 20.97 -21.25 1.67
N PRO A 402 20.07 -22.20 2.00
CA PRO A 402 18.74 -22.27 1.40
C PRO A 402 17.84 -21.14 1.88
N THR A 403 16.88 -20.75 1.05
CA THR A 403 15.83 -19.81 1.43
C THR A 403 14.76 -20.50 2.26
N ILE A 404 14.32 -19.83 3.32
CA ILE A 404 13.24 -20.28 4.20
C ILE A 404 11.98 -19.49 3.88
N ILE A 405 10.87 -20.20 3.66
CA ILE A 405 9.55 -19.59 3.45
C ILE A 405 8.59 -20.09 4.52
N ALA A 406 8.04 -19.18 5.30
CA ALA A 406 6.98 -19.48 6.26
C ALA A 406 5.61 -19.12 5.67
N GLY A 407 4.76 -20.14 5.46
CA GLY A 407 3.36 -20.01 5.08
C GLY A 407 2.46 -19.91 6.31
N VAL A 408 1.68 -18.84 6.44
CA VAL A 408 0.81 -18.59 7.62
C VAL A 408 -0.67 -18.45 7.26
N HIS A 409 -1.52 -18.76 8.24
CA HIS A 409 -2.92 -18.40 8.28
C HIS A 409 -3.30 -18.13 9.74
N LEU A 410 -3.14 -16.88 10.18
CA LEU A 410 -3.27 -16.49 11.59
C LEU A 410 -4.73 -16.51 12.05
N SER A 411 -4.97 -16.37 13.36
CA SER A 411 -6.33 -16.33 13.92
C SER A 411 -7.13 -15.14 13.38
N SER A 412 -8.38 -15.38 12.95
CA SER A 412 -9.28 -14.36 12.40
C SER A 412 -10.19 -13.74 13.46
N GLY A 413 -10.67 -12.53 13.17
CA GLY A 413 -11.56 -11.75 14.03
C GLY A 413 -10.89 -10.60 14.78
N LEU A 414 -11.71 -9.68 15.29
CA LEU A 414 -11.27 -8.50 16.02
C LEU A 414 -11.85 -8.52 17.44
N SER A 415 -11.11 -9.13 18.35
CA SER A 415 -11.36 -9.12 19.80
C SER A 415 -10.04 -9.06 20.54
N ASP A 416 -10.02 -8.60 21.80
CA ASP A 416 -8.80 -8.55 22.63
C ASP A 416 -8.10 -9.92 22.67
N HIS A 417 -8.90 -10.98 22.80
CA HIS A 417 -8.40 -12.36 22.80
C HIS A 417 -7.75 -12.75 21.47
N THR A 418 -8.41 -12.46 20.34
CA THR A 418 -7.87 -12.80 19.01
C THR A 418 -6.60 -12.01 18.69
N VAL A 419 -6.52 -10.73 19.09
CA VAL A 419 -5.32 -9.91 18.91
C VAL A 419 -4.15 -10.50 19.70
N THR A 420 -4.37 -10.81 20.98
CA THR A 420 -3.36 -11.46 21.83
C THR A 420 -2.91 -12.81 21.26
N MET A 421 -3.83 -13.58 20.69
CA MET A 421 -3.51 -14.86 20.04
C MET A 421 -2.63 -14.66 18.80
N ARG A 422 -2.94 -13.68 17.93
CA ARG A 422 -2.10 -13.34 16.77
C ARG A 422 -0.71 -12.87 17.19
N GLU A 423 -0.62 -12.04 18.23
CA GLU A 423 0.66 -11.62 18.81
C GLU A 423 1.53 -12.80 19.22
N ARG A 424 0.98 -13.76 19.98
CA ARG A 424 1.71 -14.98 20.37
C ARG A 424 2.11 -15.84 19.17
N GLN A 425 1.24 -15.96 18.17
CA GLN A 425 1.53 -16.70 16.93
C GLN A 425 2.71 -16.07 16.17
N LEU A 426 2.69 -14.75 15.99
CA LEU A 426 3.77 -13.99 15.35
C LEU A 426 5.06 -14.04 16.16
N GLN A 427 4.98 -13.93 17.48
CA GLN A 427 6.14 -14.07 18.38
C GLN A 427 6.78 -15.44 18.25
N LYS A 428 6.00 -16.51 18.34
CA LYS A 428 6.49 -17.89 18.21
C LYS A 428 7.15 -18.13 16.85
N LEU A 429 6.57 -17.59 15.78
CA LEU A 429 7.16 -17.69 14.43
C LEU A 429 8.47 -16.90 14.33
N ARG A 430 8.49 -15.65 14.80
CA ARG A 430 9.69 -14.81 14.80
C ARG A 430 10.83 -15.48 15.56
N ASP A 431 10.55 -15.93 16.78
CA ASP A 431 11.54 -16.55 17.65
C ASP A 431 12.05 -17.87 17.03
N PHE A 432 11.16 -18.65 16.41
CA PHE A 432 11.56 -19.84 15.65
C PHE A 432 12.51 -19.53 14.48
N LEU A 433 12.18 -18.53 13.65
CA LEU A 433 12.99 -18.13 12.50
C LEU A 433 14.33 -17.50 12.90
N LEU A 434 14.37 -16.83 14.05
CA LEU A 434 15.58 -16.26 14.62
C LEU A 434 16.50 -17.36 15.15
N VAL A 435 15.98 -18.31 15.93
CA VAL A 435 16.77 -19.37 16.58
C VAL A 435 17.24 -20.43 15.59
N ASN A 436 16.36 -20.90 14.69
CA ASN A 436 16.65 -22.07 13.85
C ASN A 436 17.19 -21.70 12.45
N HIS A 437 16.99 -20.46 12.01
CA HIS A 437 17.28 -20.04 10.64
C HIS A 437 17.94 -18.65 10.55
N ALA A 438 18.70 -18.23 11.57
CA ALA A 438 19.31 -16.89 11.66
C ALA A 438 19.94 -16.40 10.34
N ASN A 439 20.80 -17.24 9.74
CA ASN A 439 21.62 -16.89 8.57
C ASN A 439 20.92 -17.12 7.22
N ASN A 440 19.74 -17.71 7.17
CA ASN A 440 19.04 -17.94 5.91
C ASN A 440 18.35 -16.66 5.38
N PRO A 441 18.20 -16.50 4.05
CA PRO A 441 17.17 -15.63 3.47
C PRO A 441 15.78 -16.11 3.92
N LYS A 442 14.91 -15.19 4.34
CA LYS A 442 13.60 -15.51 4.92
C LYS A 442 12.47 -14.73 4.24
N VAL A 443 11.38 -15.43 3.97
CA VAL A 443 10.10 -14.88 3.50
C VAL A 443 9.00 -15.40 4.41
N VAL A 444 8.07 -14.53 4.80
CA VAL A 444 6.84 -14.91 5.50
C VAL A 444 5.66 -14.45 4.67
N ALA A 445 4.81 -15.38 4.25
CA ALA A 445 3.71 -15.09 3.34
C ALA A 445 2.46 -15.84 3.76
N GLY A 446 1.30 -15.23 3.55
CA GLY A 446 0.05 -15.85 3.93
C GLY A 446 -1.02 -14.85 4.32
N ASP A 447 -2.07 -15.41 4.90
CA ASP A 447 -3.16 -14.66 5.49
C ASP A 447 -2.83 -14.33 6.95
N PHE A 448 -2.44 -13.08 7.20
CA PHE A 448 -2.14 -12.57 8.53
C PHE A 448 -3.41 -12.22 9.31
N ASN A 449 -4.58 -12.17 8.65
CA ASN A 449 -5.85 -11.80 9.25
C ASN A 449 -5.78 -10.48 10.03
N MET A 450 -4.92 -9.53 9.64
CA MET A 450 -4.76 -8.22 10.31
C MET A 450 -5.76 -7.20 9.76
N THR A 451 -6.71 -6.80 10.59
CA THR A 451 -7.66 -5.72 10.30
C THR A 451 -6.89 -4.41 10.19
N THR A 452 -6.92 -3.76 9.04
CA THR A 452 -6.12 -2.56 8.78
C THR A 452 -6.91 -1.26 8.73
N SER A 453 -8.24 -1.29 8.55
CA SER A 453 -9.04 -0.06 8.43
C SER A 453 -9.16 0.62 9.79
N ALA A 454 -8.76 1.89 9.86
CA ALA A 454 -8.87 2.70 11.07
C ALA A 454 -10.32 2.82 11.56
N VAL A 455 -11.28 2.99 10.64
CA VAL A 455 -12.71 3.07 10.97
C VAL A 455 -13.21 1.78 11.60
N THR A 456 -12.75 0.62 11.12
CA THR A 456 -13.11 -0.66 11.75
C THR A 456 -12.56 -0.78 13.17
N HIS A 457 -11.39 -0.21 13.45
CA HIS A 457 -10.85 -0.19 14.83
C HIS A 457 -11.67 0.73 15.72
N GLU A 458 -12.01 1.93 15.23
CA GLU A 458 -12.86 2.90 15.94
C GLU A 458 -14.23 2.31 16.26
N GLU A 459 -14.94 1.76 15.26
CA GLU A 459 -16.23 1.09 15.42
C GLU A 459 -16.14 -0.10 16.39
N ALA A 460 -15.03 -0.85 16.37
CA ALA A 460 -14.82 -1.97 17.28
C ALA A 460 -14.59 -1.53 18.74
N VAL A 461 -13.92 -0.40 18.96
CA VAL A 461 -13.78 0.21 20.29
C VAL A 461 -15.14 0.72 20.79
N GLU A 462 -15.89 1.42 19.94
CA GLU A 462 -17.24 1.93 20.27
C GLU A 462 -18.22 0.80 20.60
N ALA A 463 -18.18 -0.28 19.82
CA ALA A 463 -18.95 -1.49 20.06
C ALA A 463 -18.42 -2.35 21.23
N LYS A 464 -17.32 -1.93 21.89
CA LYS A 464 -16.62 -2.66 22.96
C LYS A 464 -16.21 -4.08 22.56
N ALA A 465 -15.95 -4.31 21.27
CA ALA A 465 -15.39 -5.55 20.76
C ALA A 465 -13.89 -5.67 21.08
N ILE A 466 -13.19 -4.53 21.17
CA ILE A 466 -11.81 -4.42 21.65
C ILE A 466 -11.67 -3.30 22.67
N SER A 467 -10.68 -3.43 23.54
CA SER A 467 -10.25 -2.38 24.45
C SER A 467 -9.45 -1.28 23.75
N THR A 468 -9.36 -0.10 24.38
CA THR A 468 -8.54 1.02 23.90
C THR A 468 -7.05 0.67 23.86
N GLU A 469 -6.60 -0.15 24.80
CA GLU A 469 -5.24 -0.68 24.87
C GLU A 469 -4.94 -1.58 23.67
N THR A 470 -5.87 -2.46 23.30
CA THR A 470 -5.75 -3.33 22.13
C THR A 470 -5.73 -2.52 20.84
N ALA A 471 -6.59 -1.50 20.70
CA ALA A 471 -6.58 -0.62 19.54
C ALA A 471 -5.22 0.08 19.37
N ALA A 472 -4.62 0.55 20.47
CA ALA A 472 -3.29 1.15 20.46
C ALA A 472 -2.16 0.13 20.18
N ALA A 473 -2.34 -1.13 20.54
CA ALA A 473 -1.37 -2.20 20.29
C ALA A 473 -1.38 -2.73 18.84
N LEU A 474 -2.47 -2.56 18.09
CA LEU A 474 -2.60 -3.08 16.72
C LEU A 474 -1.50 -2.57 15.76
N PRO A 475 -1.20 -1.25 15.67
CA PRO A 475 -0.09 -0.77 14.84
C PRO A 475 1.27 -1.32 15.28
N VAL A 476 1.49 -1.45 16.60
CA VAL A 476 2.72 -2.04 17.15
C VAL A 476 2.87 -3.48 16.68
N LEU A 477 1.79 -4.26 16.76
CA LEU A 477 1.72 -5.63 16.26
C LEU A 477 2.04 -5.71 14.76
N GLU A 478 1.52 -4.79 13.95
CA GLU A 478 1.85 -4.72 12.51
C GLU A 478 3.34 -4.46 12.25
N SER A 479 3.97 -3.63 13.09
CA SER A 479 5.41 -3.34 12.99
C SER A 479 6.33 -4.39 13.62
N MET A 480 5.79 -5.43 14.25
CA MET A 480 6.60 -6.44 14.93
C MET A 480 7.65 -7.06 14.00
N PHE A 481 7.26 -7.40 12.77
CA PHE A 481 8.18 -7.95 11.76
C PHE A 481 9.09 -6.88 11.16
N LEU A 482 8.64 -5.63 11.07
CA LEU A 482 9.48 -4.51 10.66
C LEU A 482 10.68 -4.33 11.59
N SER A 483 10.44 -4.38 12.91
CA SER A 483 11.51 -4.31 13.92
C SER A 483 12.50 -5.49 13.85
N ALA A 484 12.08 -6.62 13.26
CA ALA A 484 12.89 -7.79 13.03
C ALA A 484 13.59 -7.81 11.65
N GLY A 485 13.58 -6.68 10.93
CA GLY A 485 14.25 -6.53 9.63
C GLY A 485 13.45 -7.06 8.42
N PHE A 486 12.15 -7.30 8.57
CA PHE A 486 11.29 -7.68 7.46
C PHE A 486 10.57 -6.47 6.87
N LEU A 487 10.52 -6.40 5.54
CA LEU A 487 9.72 -5.43 4.81
C LEU A 487 8.51 -6.08 4.14
N ASP A 488 7.44 -5.30 4.02
CA ASP A 488 6.23 -5.68 3.32
C ASP A 488 6.37 -5.39 1.82
N SER A 489 6.27 -6.46 1.00
CA SER A 489 6.44 -6.38 -0.45
C SER A 489 5.47 -5.40 -1.12
N TRP A 490 4.22 -5.36 -0.68
CA TRP A 490 3.24 -4.43 -1.24
C TRP A 490 3.62 -2.99 -0.90
N SER A 491 3.96 -2.73 0.37
CA SER A 491 4.28 -1.37 0.83
C SER A 491 5.50 -0.79 0.11
N VAL A 492 6.53 -1.61 -0.11
CA VAL A 492 7.73 -1.21 -0.85
C VAL A 492 7.42 -1.06 -2.35
N ALA A 493 6.71 -2.00 -2.96
CA ALA A 493 6.39 -1.92 -4.39
C ALA A 493 5.47 -0.73 -4.71
N HIS A 494 4.49 -0.45 -3.86
CA HIS A 494 3.55 0.65 -4.01
C HIS A 494 4.24 2.01 -3.94
N THR A 495 5.25 2.16 -3.07
CA THR A 495 6.00 3.40 -2.90
C THR A 495 7.12 3.59 -3.92
N THR A 496 7.83 2.52 -4.30
CA THR A 496 9.09 2.62 -5.08
C THR A 496 8.97 2.16 -6.54
N MET A 497 7.93 1.38 -6.88
CA MET A 497 7.79 0.70 -8.16
C MET A 497 6.44 0.94 -8.82
N GLY A 498 5.80 2.09 -8.64
CA GLY A 498 4.48 2.40 -9.21
C GLY A 498 4.30 1.93 -10.67
N ASP A 499 5.39 1.92 -11.44
CA ASP A 499 5.48 1.49 -12.85
C ASP A 499 5.34 -0.03 -13.10
N LYS A 500 5.53 -0.86 -12.07
CA LYS A 500 5.56 -2.33 -12.18
C LYS A 500 4.34 -3.00 -11.55
N MET A 501 3.39 -2.25 -11.02
CA MET A 501 2.09 -2.79 -10.63
C MET A 501 1.22 -2.90 -11.89
N LEU A 502 0.77 -4.11 -12.23
CA LEU A 502 -0.21 -4.28 -13.31
C LEU A 502 -1.50 -3.50 -12.98
N PRO A 503 -2.13 -2.79 -13.96
CA PRO A 503 -3.33 -1.97 -13.78
C PRO A 503 -4.63 -2.73 -13.48
N SER A 504 -4.57 -3.95 -12.90
CA SER A 504 -5.76 -4.80 -12.76
C SER A 504 -6.79 -4.30 -11.74
N ARG A 505 -6.56 -3.18 -11.05
CA ARG A 505 -7.58 -2.52 -10.22
C ARG A 505 -8.14 -1.29 -10.92
N LEU A 506 -9.47 -1.20 -10.95
CA LEU A 506 -10.11 0.10 -10.76
C LEU A 506 -9.57 0.64 -9.43
N GLU A 507 -8.71 1.66 -9.49
CA GLU A 507 -8.32 2.38 -8.29
C GLU A 507 -9.60 2.88 -7.61
N ARG A 508 -9.91 2.29 -6.46
CA ARG A 508 -11.00 2.76 -5.61
C ARG A 508 -10.77 4.24 -5.37
N ASP A 509 -11.84 5.01 -5.44
CA ASP A 509 -11.78 6.46 -5.34
C ASP A 509 -10.99 6.86 -4.08
N PHE A 510 -9.81 7.45 -4.30
CA PHE A 510 -8.90 7.87 -3.23
C PHE A 510 -9.61 8.77 -2.22
N THR A 511 -10.65 9.49 -2.64
CA THR A 511 -11.44 10.37 -1.78
C THR A 511 -12.32 9.63 -0.78
N GLN A 512 -12.60 8.34 -1.00
CA GLN A 512 -13.49 7.50 -0.19
C GLN A 512 -12.73 6.50 0.71
N LEU A 513 -11.40 6.39 0.55
CA LEU A 513 -10.56 5.49 1.33
C LEU A 513 -10.33 6.05 2.74
N TYR A 514 -10.51 5.22 3.76
CA TYR A 514 -9.99 5.48 5.10
C TYR A 514 -8.54 4.99 5.23
N ASP A 515 -7.89 5.40 6.31
CA ASP A 515 -6.52 5.00 6.58
C ASP A 515 -6.42 3.48 6.79
N GLY A 516 -5.39 2.89 6.18
CA GLY A 516 -5.14 1.45 6.20
C GLY A 516 -5.99 0.60 5.24
N GLU A 517 -6.85 1.18 4.40
CA GLU A 517 -7.66 0.44 3.42
C GLU A 517 -6.96 0.20 2.07
N GLN A 518 -5.83 0.88 1.82
CA GLN A 518 -5.07 0.70 0.59
C GLN A 518 -4.47 -0.71 0.51
N GLY A 519 -4.44 -1.25 -0.70
CA GLY A 519 -3.90 -2.59 -0.96
C GLY A 519 -4.71 -3.72 -0.34
N ALA A 520 -5.95 -3.46 0.09
CA ALA A 520 -6.80 -4.47 0.71
C ALA A 520 -6.89 -5.76 -0.13
N THR A 521 -6.57 -6.91 0.45
CA THR A 521 -6.68 -8.21 -0.21
C THR A 521 -8.03 -8.85 0.05
N PHE A 522 -8.75 -8.36 1.06
CA PHE A 522 -10.13 -8.70 1.34
C PHE A 522 -10.96 -7.41 1.21
N ASP A 523 -11.91 -7.38 0.27
CA ASP A 523 -12.66 -6.17 -0.07
C ASP A 523 -14.16 -6.46 -0.17
N PRO A 524 -14.93 -6.28 0.92
CA PRO A 524 -16.36 -6.58 0.93
C PRO A 524 -17.22 -5.57 0.14
N LEU A 525 -16.64 -4.50 -0.40
CA LEU A 525 -17.41 -3.57 -1.24
C LEU A 525 -17.40 -3.98 -2.71
N GLU A 526 -16.29 -4.55 -3.18
CA GLU A 526 -16.12 -5.00 -4.56
C GLU A 526 -16.29 -6.52 -4.72
N ASN A 527 -16.13 -7.27 -3.64
CA ASN A 527 -16.24 -8.72 -3.62
C ASN A 527 -17.46 -9.15 -2.79
N PRO A 528 -18.56 -9.58 -3.45
CA PRO A 528 -19.74 -10.07 -2.75
C PRO A 528 -19.46 -11.26 -1.82
N LEU A 529 -18.46 -12.10 -2.11
CA LEU A 529 -18.08 -13.21 -1.21
C LEU A 529 -17.48 -12.66 0.09
N ALA A 530 -16.63 -11.64 0.00
CA ALA A 530 -16.11 -10.95 1.18
C ALA A 530 -17.22 -10.24 1.97
N ALA A 531 -18.20 -9.65 1.28
CA ALA A 531 -19.36 -9.03 1.92
C ALA A 531 -20.17 -10.04 2.75
N ILE A 532 -20.39 -11.25 2.21
CA ILE A 532 -21.11 -12.32 2.90
C ILE A 532 -20.32 -12.84 4.11
N SER A 533 -18.99 -12.92 4.02
CA SER A 533 -18.13 -13.30 5.15
C SER A 533 -18.19 -12.30 6.33
N PHE A 534 -18.65 -11.06 6.09
CA PHE A 534 -18.67 -9.94 7.03
C PHE A 534 -19.99 -9.82 7.84
N ILE A 535 -20.50 -10.91 8.43
CA ILE A 535 -21.84 -10.92 9.07
C ILE A 535 -21.93 -10.05 10.35
N SER A 536 -20.81 -9.58 10.93
CA SER A 536 -20.78 -9.04 12.30
C SER A 536 -20.56 -7.52 12.45
N SER A 537 -20.52 -6.72 11.38
CA SER A 537 -20.39 -5.25 11.50
C SER A 537 -21.38 -4.52 10.60
N ALA A 538 -21.87 -3.36 11.06
CA ALA A 538 -22.79 -2.52 10.29
C ALA A 538 -22.19 -1.95 8.99
N ASN A 539 -20.85 -1.86 8.91
CA ASN A 539 -20.14 -1.17 7.84
C ASN A 539 -18.93 -2.00 7.37
N PRO A 540 -19.10 -2.91 6.40
CA PRO A 540 -18.00 -3.78 5.97
C PRO A 540 -16.93 -2.96 5.24
N ARG A 541 -15.67 -3.05 5.72
CA ARG A 541 -14.54 -2.27 5.21
C ARG A 541 -13.44 -3.15 4.60
N PRO A 542 -12.68 -2.62 3.61
CA PRO A 542 -11.57 -3.38 3.05
C PRO A 542 -10.37 -3.51 3.99
N HIS A 543 -9.71 -4.66 3.93
CA HIS A 543 -8.58 -5.00 4.79
C HIS A 543 -7.45 -5.70 4.03
N ARG A 544 -6.22 -5.45 4.45
CA ARG A 544 -5.01 -6.06 3.88
C ARG A 544 -4.52 -7.23 4.73
N TYR A 545 -5.26 -8.33 4.60
CA TYR A 545 -5.01 -9.58 5.33
C TYR A 545 -3.80 -10.35 4.78
N ASP A 546 -3.71 -10.49 3.47
CA ASP A 546 -2.64 -11.23 2.83
C ASP A 546 -1.41 -10.35 2.66
N ARG A 547 -0.26 -10.86 3.10
CA ARG A 547 1.02 -10.13 3.01
C ARG A 547 2.14 -11.07 2.58
N VAL A 548 3.15 -10.52 1.91
CA VAL A 548 4.44 -11.17 1.65
C VAL A 548 5.52 -10.31 2.27
N LEU A 549 6.04 -10.74 3.41
CA LEU A 549 7.14 -10.10 4.13
C LEU A 549 8.46 -10.76 3.75
N TYR A 550 9.52 -9.98 3.55
CA TYR A 550 10.85 -10.50 3.22
C TYR A 550 11.93 -9.81 4.04
N GLN A 551 13.02 -10.53 4.30
CA GLN A 551 14.16 -9.99 5.05
C GLN A 551 14.98 -8.99 4.20
N GLU A 552 15.05 -7.73 4.62
CA GLU A 552 15.56 -6.61 3.80
C GLU A 552 17.05 -6.70 3.45
N ASP A 553 17.90 -7.16 4.37
CA ASP A 553 19.36 -7.24 4.17
C ASP A 553 19.76 -8.31 3.14
N LYS A 554 18.86 -9.26 2.84
CA LYS A 554 19.16 -10.41 1.95
C LYS A 554 18.35 -10.39 0.66
N LEU A 555 17.16 -9.82 0.70
CA LEU A 555 16.22 -9.83 -0.42
C LEU A 555 15.77 -8.40 -0.74
N LYS A 556 15.40 -8.18 -2.00
CA LYS A 556 14.79 -6.94 -2.46
C LYS A 556 13.61 -7.32 -3.34
N VAL A 557 12.43 -6.81 -3.04
CA VAL A 557 11.30 -6.93 -3.98
C VAL A 557 11.65 -6.21 -5.26
N ILE A 558 11.27 -6.76 -6.42
CA ILE A 558 11.48 -6.18 -7.75
C ILE A 558 10.20 -6.12 -8.59
N HIS A 559 9.17 -6.85 -8.17
CA HIS A 559 7.83 -6.85 -8.76
C HIS A 559 6.79 -7.30 -7.73
N PHE A 560 5.58 -6.75 -7.81
CA PHE A 560 4.44 -7.16 -7.00
C PHE A 560 3.16 -7.01 -7.83
N ASN A 561 2.26 -7.99 -7.74
CA ASN A 561 0.94 -7.90 -8.36
C ASN A 561 -0.13 -8.61 -7.52
N MET A 562 -1.38 -8.27 -7.80
CA MET A 562 -2.55 -8.96 -7.26
C MET A 562 -3.23 -9.79 -8.35
N PHE A 563 -3.99 -10.81 -7.97
CA PHE A 563 -4.72 -11.71 -8.87
C PHE A 563 -5.99 -12.27 -8.20
N GLY A 564 -6.77 -13.08 -8.93
CA GLY A 564 -8.02 -13.66 -8.41
C GLY A 564 -9.25 -12.76 -8.56
N PHE A 565 -9.14 -11.68 -9.35
CA PHE A 565 -10.25 -10.80 -9.71
C PHE A 565 -11.40 -11.53 -10.41
N PRO A 566 -12.63 -10.99 -10.37
CA PRO A 566 -13.80 -11.65 -10.95
C PRO A 566 -13.64 -11.93 -12.44
N VAL A 567 -14.10 -13.11 -12.86
CA VAL A 567 -14.05 -13.56 -14.25
C VAL A 567 -15.43 -13.41 -14.86
N LYS A 568 -15.49 -12.79 -16.05
CA LYS A 568 -16.72 -12.70 -16.85
C LYS A 568 -17.11 -14.10 -17.34
N ARG A 569 -18.29 -14.59 -16.97
CA ARG A 569 -18.88 -15.84 -17.45
C ARG A 569 -20.19 -15.52 -18.17
N LEU A 570 -20.36 -16.05 -19.37
CA LEU A 570 -21.64 -16.00 -20.07
C LEU A 570 -22.62 -16.95 -19.37
N ASN A 571 -23.73 -16.42 -18.87
CA ASN A 571 -24.85 -17.21 -18.39
C ASN A 571 -25.62 -17.73 -19.61
N GLU A 572 -25.44 -19.02 -19.91
CA GLU A 572 -26.06 -19.69 -21.06
C GLU A 572 -27.59 -19.59 -21.06
N ALA A 573 -28.23 -19.46 -19.90
CA ALA A 573 -29.69 -19.38 -19.78
C ALA A 573 -30.26 -18.03 -20.24
N ASN A 574 -29.49 -16.95 -20.06
CA ASN A 574 -30.00 -15.57 -20.23
C ASN A 574 -29.21 -14.78 -21.29
N GLY A 575 -28.07 -15.29 -21.75
CA GLY A 575 -27.10 -14.54 -22.58
C GLY A 575 -26.32 -13.45 -21.81
N ASN A 576 -26.65 -13.21 -20.54
CA ASN A 576 -26.04 -12.15 -19.74
C ASN A 576 -24.64 -12.57 -19.25
N THR A 577 -23.72 -11.61 -19.18
CA THR A 577 -22.40 -11.82 -18.58
C THR A 577 -22.49 -11.64 -17.06
N GLU A 578 -22.31 -12.72 -16.30
CA GLU A 578 -22.20 -12.69 -14.85
C GLU A 578 -20.73 -12.69 -14.41
N LEU A 579 -20.44 -11.98 -13.33
CA LEU A 579 -19.11 -11.96 -12.72
C LEU A 579 -19.01 -13.08 -11.69
N GLN A 580 -18.12 -14.04 -11.93
CA GLN A 580 -17.83 -15.11 -10.99
C GLN A 580 -16.58 -14.74 -10.16
N PHE A 581 -16.72 -14.75 -8.84
CA PHE A 581 -15.64 -14.49 -7.89
C PHE A 581 -15.01 -15.82 -7.44
N PRO A 582 -13.70 -16.05 -7.68
CA PRO A 582 -13.07 -17.31 -7.31
C PRO A 582 -12.90 -17.49 -5.80
N SER A 583 -12.67 -16.42 -5.04
CA SER A 583 -12.48 -16.40 -3.58
C SER A 583 -12.99 -15.07 -3.00
N ASP A 584 -13.17 -14.99 -1.68
CA ASP A 584 -13.41 -13.73 -0.95
C ASP A 584 -12.13 -12.90 -0.78
N HIS A 585 -10.96 -13.50 -0.98
CA HIS A 585 -9.69 -12.80 -1.02
C HIS A 585 -9.18 -12.62 -2.47
N TRP A 586 -8.34 -11.61 -2.66
CA TRP A 586 -7.46 -11.44 -3.80
C TRP A 586 -6.11 -12.08 -3.48
N GLY A 587 -5.56 -12.81 -4.45
CA GLY A 587 -4.21 -13.36 -4.34
C GLY A 587 -3.16 -12.29 -4.55
N ILE A 588 -2.00 -12.52 -3.95
CA ILE A 588 -0.84 -11.62 -4.05
C ILE A 588 0.40 -12.39 -4.49
N ARG A 589 1.25 -11.73 -5.26
CA ARG A 589 2.51 -12.30 -5.76
C ARG A 589 3.62 -11.27 -5.63
N ALA A 590 4.77 -11.70 -5.12
CA ALA A 590 5.97 -10.89 -5.04
C ALA A 590 7.14 -11.62 -5.72
N THR A 591 7.90 -10.90 -6.56
CA THR A 591 9.18 -11.36 -7.07
C THR A 591 10.29 -10.64 -6.31
N LEU A 592 11.20 -11.43 -5.74
CA LEU A 592 12.30 -11.02 -4.88
C LEU A 592 13.62 -11.32 -5.59
N LYS A 593 14.57 -10.38 -5.59
CA LYS A 593 15.95 -10.57 -6.04
C LYS A 593 16.84 -10.75 -4.82
N PHE A 594 17.79 -11.67 -4.89
CA PHE A 594 18.82 -11.82 -3.86
C PHE A 594 19.80 -10.65 -3.94
N ARG A 595 20.10 -10.02 -2.80
CA ARG A 595 21.12 -8.97 -2.74
C ARG A 595 22.51 -9.60 -2.86
N VAL A 596 23.30 -9.11 -3.80
CA VAL A 596 24.72 -9.43 -3.93
C VAL A 596 25.48 -8.26 -3.32
N TYR A 597 26.36 -8.53 -2.35
CA TYR A 597 27.32 -7.53 -1.91
C TYR A 597 28.41 -7.46 -3.00
N SER A 598 28.13 -6.73 -4.08
CA SER A 598 29.16 -6.29 -5.02
C SER A 598 29.44 -4.83 -4.74
N GLU A 599 30.70 -4.47 -4.54
CA GLU A 599 31.16 -3.09 -4.31
C GLU A 599 30.79 -2.13 -5.45
N GLU A 600 30.41 -2.64 -6.63
CA GLU A 600 30.16 -1.83 -7.84
C GLU A 600 28.69 -1.47 -8.09
N GLU A 601 27.73 -2.02 -7.34
CA GLU A 601 26.35 -1.50 -7.36
C GLU A 601 26.14 -0.60 -6.15
N ASP A 602 26.59 0.65 -6.26
CA ASP A 602 26.03 1.81 -5.55
C ASP A 602 24.55 2.05 -5.97
N GLU A 603 23.75 0.98 -6.10
CA GLU A 603 22.30 1.11 -6.04
C GLU A 603 22.00 1.51 -4.60
N ALA A 604 21.72 2.80 -4.43
CA ALA A 604 21.32 3.39 -3.16
C ALA A 604 20.40 2.42 -2.40
N PRO A 605 20.64 2.20 -1.09
CA PRO A 605 19.78 1.37 -0.28
C PRO A 605 18.31 1.79 -0.49
N ALA A 606 17.37 0.84 -0.37
CA ALA A 606 15.94 1.12 -0.54
C ALA A 606 15.49 2.36 0.26
N ARG A 607 16.21 2.66 1.35
CA ARG A 607 16.25 3.97 2.01
C ARG A 607 17.68 4.53 1.96
N PRO A 608 17.96 5.63 1.23
CA PRO A 608 19.26 6.27 1.20
C PRO A 608 19.74 6.68 2.61
N SER A 609 21.05 6.68 2.87
CA SER A 609 21.60 7.12 4.18
C SER A 609 21.29 8.58 4.51
N TRP A 610 21.05 9.42 3.50
CA TRP A 610 20.62 10.82 3.67
C TRP A 610 19.11 10.97 3.93
N PHE A 611 18.35 9.87 3.88
CA PHE A 611 16.92 9.82 4.15
C PHE A 611 16.68 9.66 5.67
N ALA A 612 17.07 10.67 6.43
CA ALA A 612 16.76 10.73 7.85
C ALA A 612 15.26 11.01 8.02
N PHE A 613 14.63 10.30 8.95
CA PHE A 613 13.28 10.64 9.37
C PHE A 613 13.29 12.01 10.05
N ILE A 614 12.23 12.79 9.84
CA ILE A 614 12.03 14.01 10.60
C ILE A 614 11.65 13.62 12.02
N ASP A 615 12.23 14.30 13.01
CA ASP A 615 11.85 14.16 14.41
C ASP A 615 10.43 14.68 14.60
N VAL A 616 9.52 13.77 14.99
CA VAL A 616 8.12 14.08 15.25
C VAL A 616 8.01 15.01 16.45
N GLN A 617 7.37 16.15 16.28
CA GLN A 617 7.12 17.12 17.33
C GLN A 617 5.78 16.83 18.01
N THR A 618 5.82 16.53 19.32
CA THR A 618 4.60 16.20 20.09
C THR A 618 3.79 17.45 20.42
N ALA A 619 2.50 17.49 20.09
CA ALA A 619 1.64 18.61 20.46
C ALA A 619 1.39 18.69 21.98
N HIS A 620 1.09 19.87 22.51
CA HIS A 620 0.71 20.01 23.91
C HIS A 620 -0.59 19.22 24.19
N PRO A 621 -0.73 18.50 25.30
CA PRO A 621 -1.93 17.71 25.62
C PRO A 621 -3.24 18.50 25.55
N GLY A 622 -3.21 19.80 25.89
CA GLY A 622 -4.36 20.70 25.80
C GLY A 622 -4.89 20.94 24.37
N PHE A 623 -4.10 20.65 23.34
CA PHE A 623 -4.52 20.70 21.94
C PHE A 623 -5.32 19.46 21.52
N HIS A 624 -5.32 18.39 22.31
CA HIS A 624 -6.07 17.16 22.05
C HIS A 624 -7.51 17.18 22.61
N ASP A 625 -8.08 18.35 22.90
CA ASP A 625 -9.44 18.47 23.44
C ASP A 625 -10.48 17.86 22.48
N PRO A 626 -11.14 16.74 22.84
CA PRO A 626 -12.11 16.07 21.96
C PRO A 626 -13.37 16.91 21.70
N ALA A 627 -13.76 17.79 22.64
CA ALA A 627 -14.93 18.63 22.46
C ALA A 627 -14.67 19.71 21.39
N ASP A 628 -13.48 20.30 21.43
CA ASP A 628 -13.05 21.29 20.45
C ASP A 628 -12.83 20.67 19.07
N LEU A 629 -12.22 19.48 19.02
CA LEU A 629 -12.06 18.72 17.78
C LEU A 629 -13.42 18.42 17.12
N LYS A 630 -14.45 18.07 17.91
CA LYS A 630 -15.81 17.83 17.38
C LYS A 630 -16.43 19.10 16.78
N LEU A 631 -16.30 20.24 17.45
CA LEU A 631 -16.77 21.52 16.92
C LEU A 631 -16.05 21.89 15.61
N PHE A 632 -14.73 21.66 15.58
CA PHE A 632 -13.91 21.85 14.39
C PHE A 632 -14.35 20.95 13.22
N LEU A 633 -14.55 19.65 13.46
CA LEU A 633 -14.96 18.68 12.45
C LEU A 633 -16.41 18.90 11.95
N ALA A 634 -17.25 19.60 12.73
CA ALA A 634 -18.61 19.93 12.35
C ALA A 634 -18.72 21.17 11.44
N ASP A 635 -17.63 21.91 11.24
CA ASP A 635 -17.65 23.13 10.44
C ASP A 635 -17.76 22.83 8.94
N ARG A 636 -18.86 23.28 8.33
CA ARG A 636 -19.20 23.03 6.93
C ARG A 636 -18.31 23.76 5.93
N SER A 637 -17.61 24.82 6.35
CA SER A 637 -16.69 25.55 5.47
C SER A 637 -15.39 24.77 5.25
N ILE A 638 -15.04 23.87 6.18
CA ILE A 638 -13.85 23.02 6.14
C ILE A 638 -14.20 21.60 5.71
N PHE A 639 -15.26 21.02 6.28
CA PHE A 639 -15.71 19.65 6.03
C PHE A 639 -17.06 19.65 5.33
N PRO A 640 -17.09 19.36 4.00
CA PRO A 640 -18.34 19.27 3.27
C PRO A 640 -19.28 18.20 3.82
N SER A 641 -20.58 18.42 3.65
CA SER A 641 -21.58 17.41 4.02
C SER A 641 -21.61 16.25 3.01
N PRO A 642 -22.16 15.08 3.38
CA PRO A 642 -22.41 14.00 2.43
C PRO A 642 -23.29 14.44 1.24
N GLU A 643 -24.23 15.36 1.48
CA GLU A 643 -25.08 15.95 0.44
C GLU A 643 -24.26 16.79 -0.56
N ASP A 644 -23.30 17.59 -0.07
CA ASP A 644 -22.38 18.35 -0.93
C ASP A 644 -21.51 17.44 -1.80
N ALA A 645 -21.11 16.28 -1.27
CA ALA A 645 -20.31 15.30 -1.98
C ALA A 645 -21.13 14.64 -3.10
N GLU A 646 -22.35 14.18 -2.79
CA GLU A 646 -23.26 13.60 -3.78
C GLU A 646 -23.66 14.61 -4.85
N LYS A 647 -23.90 15.88 -4.48
CA LYS A 647 -24.18 16.95 -5.45
C LYS A 647 -23.03 17.12 -6.45
N ARG A 648 -21.78 17.19 -5.98
CA ARG A 648 -20.60 17.32 -6.86
C ARG A 648 -20.37 16.09 -7.71
N LYS A 649 -20.56 14.89 -7.15
CA LYS A 649 -20.47 13.63 -7.88
C LYS A 649 -21.49 13.57 -9.01
N ALA A 650 -22.75 13.90 -8.74
CA ALA A 650 -23.80 13.94 -9.74
C ALA A 650 -23.55 15.02 -10.82
N ALA A 651 -23.00 16.17 -10.43
CA ALA A 651 -22.61 17.22 -11.37
C ALA A 651 -21.45 16.80 -12.27
N PHE A 652 -20.41 16.16 -11.71
CA PHE A 652 -19.26 15.66 -12.46
C PHE A 652 -19.67 14.55 -13.44
N GLU A 653 -20.49 13.59 -13.02
CA GLU A 653 -21.00 12.54 -13.90
C GLU A 653 -21.89 13.11 -15.02
N CYS A 654 -22.69 14.15 -14.73
CA CYS A 654 -23.44 14.87 -15.75
C CYS A 654 -22.52 15.51 -16.80
N LEU A 655 -21.47 16.23 -16.36
CA LEU A 655 -20.49 16.85 -17.25
C LEU A 655 -19.76 15.80 -18.10
N LYS A 656 -19.27 14.75 -17.45
CA LYS A 656 -18.58 13.63 -18.09
C LYS A 656 -19.43 12.96 -19.15
N HIS A 657 -20.68 12.62 -18.83
CA HIS A 657 -21.60 11.97 -19.77
C HIS A 657 -21.91 12.87 -20.98
N LEU A 658 -22.13 14.17 -20.76
CA LEU A 658 -22.33 15.13 -21.85
C LEU A 658 -21.11 15.23 -22.76
N ILE A 659 -19.90 15.30 -22.19
CA ILE A 659 -18.67 15.40 -22.99
C ILE A 659 -18.36 14.09 -23.70
N GLN A 660 -18.65 12.91 -23.14
CA GLN A 660 -18.35 11.62 -23.76
C GLN A 660 -19.42 11.20 -24.79
N HIS A 661 -20.70 11.29 -24.43
CA HIS A 661 -21.82 10.75 -25.20
C HIS A 661 -22.68 11.83 -25.88
N GLY A 662 -22.60 13.08 -25.44
CA GLY A 662 -23.40 14.17 -26.01
C GLY A 662 -24.89 14.07 -25.68
N SER A 663 -25.25 13.34 -24.63
CA SER A 663 -26.59 13.17 -24.06
C SER A 663 -26.52 13.22 -22.53
N LEU A 664 -27.67 13.34 -21.86
CA LEU A 664 -27.74 13.35 -20.39
C LEU A 664 -27.67 11.91 -19.82
N PRO A 665 -27.18 11.72 -18.59
CA PRO A 665 -27.16 10.38 -17.98
C PRO A 665 -28.55 9.72 -17.91
N GLU A 666 -29.58 10.55 -17.74
CA GLU A 666 -30.97 10.13 -17.54
C GLU A 666 -31.67 9.70 -18.83
N SER A 667 -31.14 10.01 -20.03
CA SER A 667 -31.82 9.68 -21.28
C SER A 667 -31.89 8.16 -21.56
N GLY A 668 -31.16 7.32 -20.82
CA GLY A 668 -31.11 5.87 -21.05
C GLY A 668 -30.49 5.46 -22.39
N GLU A 669 -30.23 6.43 -23.26
CA GLU A 669 -29.47 6.32 -24.50
C GLU A 669 -27.98 6.07 -24.20
N THR A 670 -27.66 4.91 -23.65
CA THR A 670 -26.35 4.28 -23.87
C THR A 670 -26.31 3.57 -25.22
N HIS A 671 -27.43 3.62 -25.97
CA HIS A 671 -27.55 3.05 -27.31
C HIS A 671 -26.30 3.37 -28.10
N GLU A 672 -25.71 2.30 -28.64
CA GLU A 672 -24.58 2.17 -29.57
C GLU A 672 -24.76 3.05 -30.83
N THR A 673 -25.02 4.33 -30.61
CA THR A 673 -25.07 5.34 -31.63
C THR A 673 -23.62 5.57 -32.00
N GLU A 674 -23.22 4.92 -33.09
CA GLU A 674 -21.95 5.02 -33.82
C GLU A 674 -21.61 6.47 -34.28
N ARG A 675 -21.99 7.52 -33.53
CA ARG A 675 -21.96 8.92 -33.98
C ARG A 675 -20.92 9.80 -33.31
N SER A 676 -20.02 9.28 -32.47
CA SER A 676 -18.73 9.96 -32.32
C SER A 676 -17.57 9.00 -32.35
N ASN A 677 -16.87 8.97 -33.48
CA ASN A 677 -15.60 8.27 -33.70
C ASN A 677 -14.45 8.73 -32.77
N PHE A 678 -14.71 9.61 -31.80
CA PHE A 678 -13.71 10.14 -30.90
C PHE A 678 -14.02 9.71 -29.47
N SER A 679 -13.09 8.95 -28.88
CA SER A 679 -13.11 8.62 -27.46
C SER A 679 -12.47 9.75 -26.68
N PHE A 680 -13.26 10.43 -25.84
CA PHE A 680 -12.76 11.43 -24.90
C PHE A 680 -12.67 10.83 -23.51
N ILE A 681 -11.57 11.12 -22.83
CA ILE A 681 -11.42 10.85 -21.41
C ILE A 681 -11.76 12.12 -20.64
N VAL A 682 -12.55 12.00 -19.59
CA VAL A 682 -12.87 13.09 -18.66
C VAL A 682 -12.51 12.62 -17.26
N THR A 683 -11.64 13.37 -16.59
CA THR A 683 -11.19 13.07 -15.23
C THR A 683 -11.17 14.33 -14.38
N ALA A 684 -11.41 14.19 -13.08
CA ALA A 684 -11.28 15.29 -12.14
C ALA A 684 -9.86 15.34 -11.55
N VAL A 685 -9.30 16.54 -11.47
CA VAL A 685 -7.99 16.82 -10.89
C VAL A 685 -8.12 17.79 -9.71
N GLY A 686 -6.99 18.25 -9.19
CA GLY A 686 -6.96 19.33 -8.20
C GLY A 686 -7.58 18.95 -6.86
N SER A 687 -8.23 19.92 -6.21
CA SER A 687 -8.70 19.74 -4.83
C SER A 687 -9.80 18.68 -4.71
N TYR A 688 -10.64 18.56 -5.74
CA TYR A 688 -11.67 17.54 -5.82
C TYR A 688 -11.08 16.15 -6.00
N GLY A 689 -10.18 15.98 -6.99
CA GLY A 689 -9.53 14.69 -7.26
C GLY A 689 -8.69 14.14 -6.09
N LEU A 690 -8.08 15.03 -5.29
CA LEU A 690 -7.36 14.65 -4.07
C LEU A 690 -8.26 14.48 -2.83
N GLY A 691 -9.55 14.81 -2.93
CA GLY A 691 -10.50 14.72 -1.81
C GLY A 691 -10.28 15.77 -0.71
N VAL A 692 -9.59 16.87 -1.03
CA VAL A 692 -9.27 17.98 -0.11
C VAL A 692 -10.11 19.24 -0.36
N TRP A 693 -11.16 19.08 -1.15
CA TRP A 693 -12.12 20.14 -1.49
C TRP A 693 -12.96 20.56 -0.28
N THR A 694 -13.49 21.78 -0.37
CA THR A 694 -14.38 22.44 0.60
C THR A 694 -15.69 22.85 -0.07
N ASN A 695 -16.71 23.30 0.67
CA ASN A 695 -17.99 23.74 0.08
C ASN A 695 -17.87 24.83 -1.00
N SER A 696 -16.82 25.65 -0.92
CA SER A 696 -16.45 26.73 -1.86
C SER A 696 -15.49 26.32 -2.97
N SER A 697 -14.98 25.08 -2.94
CA SER A 697 -14.10 24.57 -4.00
C SER A 697 -14.90 24.29 -5.28
N ASP A 698 -14.32 24.74 -6.38
CA ASP A 698 -14.56 24.30 -7.75
C ASP A 698 -14.07 22.86 -7.99
N VAL A 699 -14.46 22.31 -9.13
CA VAL A 699 -14.03 20.99 -9.60
C VAL A 699 -13.20 21.16 -10.88
N ASP A 700 -11.90 21.04 -10.75
CA ASP A 700 -10.97 21.02 -11.89
C ASP A 700 -11.16 19.74 -12.72
N CYS A 701 -11.42 19.89 -14.02
CA CYS A 701 -11.63 18.80 -14.97
C CYS A 701 -10.62 18.84 -16.10
N LEU A 702 -10.01 17.70 -16.37
CA LEU A 702 -9.14 17.49 -17.51
C LEU A 702 -9.83 16.56 -18.51
N CYS A 703 -9.93 17.05 -19.75
CA CYS A 703 -10.31 16.25 -20.90
C CYS A 703 -9.09 15.89 -21.74
N VAL A 704 -9.01 14.62 -22.16
CA VAL A 704 -7.93 14.12 -23.02
C VAL A 704 -8.56 13.46 -24.24
N GLY A 705 -8.08 13.79 -25.43
CA GLY A 705 -8.64 13.25 -26.66
C GLY A 705 -7.75 13.42 -27.89
N PRO A 706 -8.20 12.89 -29.04
CA PRO A 706 -7.42 12.85 -30.27
C PRO A 706 -7.53 14.11 -31.16
N VAL A 707 -8.47 15.02 -30.87
CA VAL A 707 -8.74 16.21 -31.72
C VAL A 707 -7.94 17.43 -31.27
N SER A 708 -7.87 18.47 -32.11
CA SER A 708 -7.26 19.75 -31.73
C SER A 708 -8.06 20.47 -30.63
N SER A 709 -7.42 21.40 -29.90
CA SER A 709 -8.10 22.21 -28.87
C SER A 709 -9.34 22.91 -29.42
N ARG A 710 -9.21 23.53 -30.61
CA ARG A 710 -10.32 24.23 -31.27
C ARG A 710 -11.52 23.32 -31.51
N THR A 711 -11.28 22.18 -32.18
CA THR A 711 -12.36 21.23 -32.51
C THR A 711 -12.99 20.64 -31.24
N PHE A 712 -12.19 20.37 -30.20
CA PHE A 712 -12.74 19.91 -28.92
C PHE A 712 -13.72 20.93 -28.34
N PHE A 713 -13.33 22.20 -28.23
CA PHE A 713 -14.19 23.22 -27.61
C PHE A 713 -15.43 23.52 -28.45
N GLU A 714 -15.36 23.51 -29.78
CA GLU A 714 -16.54 23.60 -30.66
C GLU A 714 -17.52 22.44 -30.40
N LEU A 715 -17.01 21.21 -30.33
CA LEU A 715 -17.81 20.01 -30.05
C LEU A 715 -18.38 20.01 -28.62
N ALA A 716 -17.55 20.40 -27.64
CA ALA A 716 -17.95 20.53 -26.24
C ALA A 716 -19.05 21.57 -26.08
N MET A 717 -18.98 22.70 -26.80
CA MET A 717 -20.04 23.71 -26.81
C MET A 717 -21.38 23.10 -27.22
N GLN A 718 -21.39 22.37 -28.34
CA GLN A 718 -22.59 21.74 -28.88
C GLN A 718 -23.16 20.72 -27.89
N ARG A 719 -22.30 19.95 -27.22
CA ARG A 719 -22.70 18.93 -26.24
C ARG A 719 -23.23 19.56 -24.94
N LEU A 720 -22.56 20.58 -24.40
CA LEU A 720 -22.96 21.25 -23.16
C LEU A 720 -24.27 22.02 -23.31
N ARG A 721 -24.54 22.62 -24.48
CA ARG A 721 -25.82 23.30 -24.77
C ARG A 721 -27.02 22.37 -24.63
N LYS A 722 -26.87 21.07 -24.90
CA LYS A 722 -27.94 20.08 -24.68
C LYS A 722 -28.26 19.85 -23.20
N GLY A 723 -27.32 20.16 -22.31
CA GLY A 723 -27.50 20.07 -20.86
C GLY A 723 -28.05 21.34 -20.21
N ALA A 724 -28.37 22.39 -20.99
CA ALA A 724 -28.81 23.68 -20.46
C ALA A 724 -30.02 23.54 -19.52
N ASP A 725 -31.02 22.75 -19.92
CA ASP A 725 -32.23 22.49 -19.13
C ASP A 725 -31.94 21.71 -17.83
N SER A 726 -30.80 21.02 -17.76
CA SER A 726 -30.32 20.29 -16.56
C SER A 726 -29.40 21.14 -15.68
N GLY A 727 -29.32 22.45 -15.91
CA GLY A 727 -28.52 23.38 -15.12
C GLY A 727 -27.04 23.42 -15.49
N VAL A 728 -26.70 23.16 -16.76
CA VAL A 728 -25.35 23.38 -17.31
C VAL A 728 -25.27 24.76 -17.92
N LYS A 729 -24.29 25.56 -17.49
CA LYS A 729 -24.02 26.92 -17.98
C LYS A 729 -22.54 27.10 -18.26
N ILE A 730 -22.21 27.75 -19.37
CA ILE A 730 -20.85 28.20 -19.68
C ILE A 730 -20.71 29.61 -19.13
N LEU A 731 -19.81 29.82 -18.16
CA LEU A 731 -19.62 31.11 -17.50
C LEU A 731 -18.66 32.01 -18.29
N ARG A 732 -17.48 31.49 -18.64
CA ARG A 732 -16.48 32.21 -19.45
C ARG A 732 -15.46 31.31 -20.13
N LYS A 733 -14.86 31.80 -21.21
CA LYS A 733 -13.67 31.25 -21.86
C LYS A 733 -12.44 32.05 -21.41
N VAL A 734 -11.47 31.37 -20.82
CA VAL A 734 -10.21 31.97 -20.36
C VAL A 734 -9.09 31.52 -21.29
N LYS A 735 -8.42 32.48 -21.95
CA LYS A 735 -7.17 32.24 -22.68
C LYS A 735 -6.00 32.56 -21.73
N ALA A 736 -5.30 31.53 -21.26
CA ALA A 736 -4.14 31.68 -20.38
C ALA A 736 -2.86 31.18 -21.09
N ALA A 737 -1.68 31.48 -20.53
CA ALA A 737 -0.39 30.97 -21.04
C ALA A 737 -0.31 29.43 -21.05
N THR A 738 -1.16 28.75 -20.27
CA THR A 738 -1.30 27.28 -20.26
C THR A 738 -2.29 26.75 -21.30
N GLY A 739 -2.85 27.63 -22.14
CA GLY A 739 -3.86 27.33 -23.15
C GLY A 739 -5.29 27.71 -22.72
N THR A 740 -6.26 27.34 -23.57
CA THR A 740 -7.68 27.62 -23.33
C THR A 740 -8.27 26.77 -22.18
N MET A 741 -9.01 27.44 -21.29
CA MET A 741 -9.80 26.84 -20.19
C MET A 741 -11.21 27.41 -20.20
N TRP A 742 -12.21 26.60 -19.87
CA TRP A 742 -13.60 27.06 -19.68
C TRP A 742 -14.04 26.96 -18.23
N GLU A 743 -14.65 28.03 -17.73
CA GLU A 743 -15.35 28.00 -16.45
C GLU A 743 -16.83 27.72 -16.69
N LEU A 744 -17.36 26.72 -15.99
CA LEU A 744 -18.71 26.21 -16.16
C LEU A 744 -19.42 26.18 -14.80
N GLU A 745 -20.75 26.17 -14.83
CA GLU A 745 -21.59 25.82 -13.70
C GLU A 745 -22.46 24.63 -14.11
N VAL A 746 -22.37 23.51 -13.38
CA VAL A 746 -23.16 22.31 -13.64
C VAL A 746 -23.94 21.96 -12.38
N ARG A 747 -25.27 22.01 -12.45
CA ARG A 747 -26.17 21.73 -11.31
C ARG A 747 -25.81 22.54 -10.06
N GLY A 748 -25.41 23.81 -10.26
CA GLY A 748 -25.00 24.74 -9.19
C GLY A 748 -23.65 24.41 -8.54
N VAL A 749 -22.76 23.72 -9.25
CA VAL A 749 -21.35 23.48 -8.85
C VAL A 749 -20.45 24.10 -9.93
N LYS A 750 -19.40 24.82 -9.52
CA LYS A 750 -18.42 25.43 -10.44
C LYS A 750 -17.39 24.41 -10.93
N PHE A 751 -17.04 24.47 -12.21
CA PHE A 751 -16.11 23.57 -12.87
C PHE A 751 -15.12 24.34 -13.75
N ASP A 752 -13.86 23.94 -13.71
CA ASP A 752 -12.81 24.44 -14.60
C ASP A 752 -12.43 23.33 -15.58
N LEU A 753 -12.75 23.51 -16.87
CA LEU A 753 -12.56 22.50 -17.90
C LEU A 753 -11.34 22.85 -18.76
N GLN A 754 -10.33 21.98 -18.72
CA GLN A 754 -9.16 22.03 -19.58
C GLN A 754 -9.14 20.87 -20.57
N TYR A 755 -8.53 21.08 -21.74
CA TYR A 755 -8.37 20.05 -22.77
C TYR A 755 -6.92 19.86 -23.18
N CYS A 756 -6.47 18.62 -23.14
CA CYS A 756 -5.18 18.16 -23.63
C CYS A 756 -5.34 17.34 -24.92
N PRO A 757 -4.83 17.84 -26.08
CA PRO A 757 -4.79 17.07 -27.32
C PRO A 757 -3.69 15.99 -27.24
N ALA A 758 -4.05 14.79 -26.79
CA ALA A 758 -3.15 13.65 -26.63
C ALA A 758 -3.88 12.32 -26.91
N GLY A 759 -4.13 12.03 -28.19
CA GLY A 759 -4.89 10.85 -28.62
C GLY A 759 -4.30 9.52 -28.11
N ALA A 760 -2.99 9.33 -28.25
CA ALA A 760 -2.32 8.11 -27.79
C ALA A 760 -2.44 7.90 -26.26
N VAL A 761 -2.40 8.98 -25.48
CA VAL A 761 -2.61 8.94 -24.03
C VAL A 761 -4.05 8.53 -23.71
N ALA A 762 -5.03 9.08 -24.44
CA ALA A 762 -6.44 8.72 -24.27
C ALA A 762 -6.72 7.24 -24.60
N GLU A 763 -6.12 6.71 -25.67
CA GLU A 763 -6.27 5.30 -26.07
C GLU A 763 -5.72 4.32 -25.00
N ARG A 764 -4.64 4.70 -24.33
CA ARG A 764 -3.97 3.89 -23.30
C ARG A 764 -4.24 4.41 -21.88
N TRP A 765 -5.33 5.13 -21.66
CA TRP A 765 -5.59 5.87 -20.42
C TRP A 765 -5.48 5.02 -19.15
N LEU A 766 -5.97 3.77 -19.20
CA LEU A 766 -5.90 2.84 -18.06
C LEU A 766 -4.45 2.47 -17.68
N GLU A 767 -3.51 2.55 -18.62
CA GLU A 767 -2.09 2.27 -18.38
C GLU A 767 -1.34 3.52 -17.90
N VAL A 768 -1.74 4.73 -18.33
CA VAL A 768 -1.03 6.01 -18.13
C VAL A 768 -0.59 6.20 -16.68
N SER A 769 -1.48 5.84 -15.78
CA SER A 769 -1.24 5.81 -14.34
C SER A 769 0.09 5.13 -13.99
N HIS A 770 0.37 3.94 -14.54
CA HIS A 770 1.51 3.07 -14.18
C HIS A 770 2.65 3.14 -15.21
N LEU A 771 2.66 4.09 -16.13
CA LEU A 771 3.75 4.18 -17.09
C LEU A 771 4.97 4.89 -16.49
N PRO A 772 6.19 4.42 -16.78
CA PRO A 772 7.40 5.10 -16.38
C PRO A 772 7.42 6.57 -16.80
N ARG A 773 8.05 7.41 -15.98
CA ARG A 773 8.18 8.86 -16.26
C ARG A 773 8.74 9.20 -17.65
N ALA A 774 9.62 8.34 -18.17
CA ALA A 774 10.32 8.48 -19.45
C ALA A 774 9.70 7.61 -20.56
N ASP A 775 8.48 7.10 -20.34
CA ASP A 775 7.75 6.36 -21.36
C ASP A 775 7.54 7.25 -22.61
N PRO A 776 7.79 6.73 -23.83
CA PRO A 776 7.60 7.47 -25.07
C PRO A 776 6.19 8.04 -25.25
N LEU A 777 5.17 7.50 -24.55
CA LEU A 777 3.82 8.06 -24.56
C LEU A 777 3.77 9.52 -24.06
N PHE A 778 4.76 9.93 -23.28
CA PHE A 778 4.90 11.29 -22.76
C PHE A 778 5.88 12.15 -23.57
N ASP A 779 6.31 11.71 -24.77
CA ASP A 779 7.04 12.56 -25.72
C ASP A 779 6.04 13.48 -26.45
N LEU A 780 5.50 14.43 -25.70
CA LEU A 780 4.44 15.36 -26.12
C LEU A 780 4.97 16.80 -26.13
N ALA A 781 4.28 17.67 -26.85
CA ALA A 781 4.56 19.11 -26.80
C ALA A 781 4.48 19.66 -25.36
N TYR A 782 5.28 20.69 -25.08
CA TYR A 782 5.40 21.29 -23.75
C TYR A 782 4.03 21.62 -23.12
N LEU A 783 3.14 22.28 -23.86
CA LEU A 783 1.81 22.66 -23.36
C LEU A 783 0.94 21.43 -23.03
N SER A 784 1.00 20.37 -23.84
CA SER A 784 0.28 19.12 -23.55
C SER A 784 0.80 18.44 -22.28
N LEU A 785 2.12 18.49 -22.05
CA LEU A 785 2.71 17.97 -20.82
C LEU A 785 2.27 18.76 -19.58
N VAL A 786 2.27 20.09 -19.67
CA VAL A 786 1.79 20.97 -18.59
C VAL A 786 0.32 20.66 -18.26
N LYS A 787 -0.54 20.49 -19.27
CA LYS A 787 -1.96 20.14 -19.07
C LYS A 787 -2.18 18.74 -18.49
N LEU A 788 -1.34 17.77 -18.82
CA LEU A 788 -1.39 16.41 -18.24
C LEU A 788 -0.81 16.34 -16.84
N GLN A 789 0.04 17.29 -16.45
CA GLN A 789 0.82 17.22 -15.22
C GLN A 789 -0.05 17.09 -13.95
N PRO A 790 -1.15 17.86 -13.76
CA PRO A 790 -1.99 17.71 -12.57
C PRO A 790 -2.51 16.28 -12.38
N HIS A 791 -2.89 15.61 -13.47
CA HIS A 791 -3.34 14.23 -13.42
C HIS A 791 -2.20 13.25 -13.09
N ARG A 792 -1.03 13.41 -13.71
CA ARG A 792 0.14 12.56 -13.45
C ARG A 792 0.66 12.71 -12.02
N ASP A 793 0.73 13.93 -11.53
CA ASP A 793 1.14 14.25 -10.16
C ASP A 793 0.11 13.70 -9.16
N GLN A 794 -1.19 13.93 -9.40
CA GLN A 794 -2.27 13.41 -8.56
C GLN A 794 -2.24 11.89 -8.46
N THR A 795 -2.18 11.18 -9.58
CA THR A 795 -2.17 9.71 -9.59
C THR A 795 -0.95 9.13 -8.88
N TYR A 796 0.22 9.74 -9.04
CA TYR A 796 1.40 9.38 -8.24
C TYR A 796 1.18 9.61 -6.73
N LEU A 797 0.63 10.77 -6.34
CA LEU A 797 0.38 11.10 -4.93
C LEU A 797 -0.62 10.14 -4.30
N GLN A 798 -1.74 9.85 -4.98
CA GLN A 798 -2.77 8.93 -4.52
C GLN A 798 -2.22 7.52 -4.27
N ARG A 799 -1.22 7.08 -5.04
CA ARG A 799 -0.54 5.80 -4.85
C ARG A 799 0.60 5.80 -3.83
N THR A 800 1.07 6.95 -3.37
CA THR A 800 2.25 7.00 -2.49
C THR A 800 1.95 7.56 -1.10
N ILE A 801 0.81 8.22 -0.94
CA ILE A 801 0.27 8.61 0.37
C ILE A 801 -0.35 7.38 1.03
N GLN A 802 0.24 6.94 2.14
CA GLN A 802 -0.18 5.71 2.87
C GLN A 802 -1.45 5.88 3.71
N ASN A 803 -1.66 7.09 4.25
CA ASN A 803 -2.80 7.44 5.11
C ASN A 803 -3.65 8.51 4.38
N PRO A 804 -4.54 8.09 3.47
CA PRO A 804 -5.31 9.02 2.64
C PRO A 804 -6.27 9.90 3.45
N ALA A 805 -6.93 9.39 4.49
CA ALA A 805 -7.84 10.17 5.31
C ALA A 805 -7.10 11.19 6.17
N MET A 806 -6.00 10.77 6.82
CA MET A 806 -5.12 11.68 7.55
C MET A 806 -4.55 12.79 6.66
N PHE A 807 -4.10 12.46 5.44
CA PHE A 807 -3.66 13.46 4.47
C PHE A 807 -4.77 14.46 4.15
N ARG A 808 -5.99 13.99 3.86
CA ARG A 808 -7.13 14.87 3.55
C ARG A 808 -7.50 15.77 4.73
N LEU A 809 -7.47 15.23 5.95
CA LEU A 809 -7.74 15.98 7.18
C LEU A 809 -6.70 17.08 7.40
N LEU A 810 -5.41 16.73 7.42
CA LEU A 810 -4.32 17.68 7.62
C LEU A 810 -4.29 18.76 6.53
N HIS A 811 -4.51 18.39 5.27
CA HIS A 811 -4.56 19.36 4.17
C HIS A 811 -5.64 20.41 4.39
N ARG A 812 -6.86 19.99 4.77
CA ARG A 812 -7.97 20.90 5.08
C ARG A 812 -7.66 21.80 6.27
N VAL A 813 -7.06 21.26 7.32
CA VAL A 813 -6.63 22.04 8.50
C VAL A 813 -5.63 23.12 8.08
N ILE A 814 -4.57 22.75 7.35
CA ILE A 814 -3.53 23.69 6.92
C ILE A 814 -4.11 24.74 5.95
N LYS A 815 -5.01 24.34 5.04
CA LYS A 815 -5.71 25.27 4.15
C LYS A 815 -6.57 26.27 4.94
N ALA A 816 -7.33 25.79 5.93
CA ALA A 816 -8.19 26.64 6.76
C ALA A 816 -7.37 27.60 7.62
N TRP A 817 -6.31 27.10 8.28
CA TRP A 817 -5.33 27.92 8.99
C TRP A 817 -4.73 29.00 8.09
N ALA A 818 -4.20 28.63 6.92
CA ALA A 818 -3.56 29.57 6.02
C ALA A 818 -4.53 30.66 5.54
N LYS A 819 -5.81 30.31 5.29
CA LYS A 819 -6.86 31.29 4.99
C LYS A 819 -7.11 32.22 6.18
N SER A 820 -7.28 31.66 7.38
CA SER A 820 -7.54 32.45 8.60
C SER A 820 -6.42 33.42 8.95
N ARG A 821 -5.17 33.13 8.56
CA ARG A 821 -3.98 33.97 8.82
C ARG A 821 -3.61 34.90 7.66
N GLY A 822 -4.40 34.91 6.57
CA GLY A 822 -4.14 35.76 5.42
C GLY A 822 -2.84 35.38 4.68
N ILE A 823 -2.52 34.08 4.62
CA ILE A 823 -1.36 33.53 3.88
C ILE A 823 -1.80 32.43 2.90
N TYR A 824 -3.01 32.54 2.35
CA TYR A 824 -3.56 31.64 1.34
C TYR A 824 -4.04 32.41 0.11
N SER A 825 -3.14 32.56 -0.87
CA SER A 825 -3.42 32.95 -2.25
C SER A 825 -2.11 32.95 -3.03
N SER A 826 -1.96 32.01 -3.97
CA SER A 826 -0.75 31.94 -4.81
C SER A 826 -0.54 33.20 -5.66
N ARG A 827 -1.63 33.91 -5.99
CA ARG A 827 -1.60 35.20 -6.72
C ARG A 827 -0.88 36.30 -5.93
N PHE A 828 -0.91 36.25 -4.60
CA PHE A 828 -0.21 37.20 -3.73
C PHE A 828 1.13 36.66 -3.20
N GLY A 829 1.66 35.59 -3.81
CA GLY A 829 2.94 34.99 -3.40
C GLY A 829 2.86 34.14 -2.12
N TYR A 830 1.64 33.78 -1.70
CA TYR A 830 1.42 32.94 -0.53
C TYR A 830 1.07 31.49 -0.88
N LEU A 831 0.71 30.70 0.13
CA LEU A 831 0.37 29.29 -0.05
C LEU A 831 -0.92 29.12 -0.88
N GLY A 832 -1.06 27.93 -1.45
CA GLY A 832 -2.14 27.53 -2.33
C GLY A 832 -2.32 26.02 -2.25
N GLY A 833 -3.35 25.48 -2.89
CA GLY A 833 -3.68 24.05 -2.80
C GLY A 833 -2.51 23.13 -3.14
N ILE A 834 -1.83 23.41 -4.27
CA ILE A 834 -0.69 22.61 -4.74
C ILE A 834 0.53 22.73 -3.83
N HIS A 835 0.79 23.91 -3.25
CA HIS A 835 1.87 24.13 -2.28
C HIS A 835 1.69 23.21 -1.06
N ILE A 836 0.50 23.25 -0.45
CA ILE A 836 0.17 22.44 0.72
C ILE A 836 0.25 20.95 0.37
N THR A 837 -0.28 20.55 -0.80
CA THR A 837 -0.25 19.15 -1.26
C THR A 837 1.18 18.61 -1.33
N LEU A 838 2.09 19.31 -2.00
CA LEU A 838 3.47 18.84 -2.20
C LEU A 838 4.28 18.88 -0.89
N MET A 839 4.09 19.93 -0.09
CA MET A 839 4.74 20.05 1.23
C MET A 839 4.28 18.94 2.19
N LEU A 840 2.95 18.77 2.34
CA LEU A 840 2.38 17.78 3.25
C LEU A 840 2.69 16.34 2.80
N SER A 841 2.55 16.04 1.51
CA SER A 841 2.88 14.71 0.96
C SER A 841 4.35 14.35 1.24
N ARG A 842 5.27 15.30 1.00
CA ARG A 842 6.69 15.11 1.29
C ARG A 842 6.92 14.87 2.78
N LEU A 843 6.30 15.66 3.65
CA LEU A 843 6.45 15.51 5.10
C LEU A 843 5.99 14.13 5.57
N LEU A 844 4.79 13.70 5.18
CA LEU A 844 4.24 12.39 5.56
C LEU A 844 5.14 11.22 5.13
N LYS A 845 5.82 11.34 3.99
CA LYS A 845 6.79 10.33 3.49
C LYS A 845 8.12 10.33 4.25
N LEU A 846 8.42 11.40 4.99
CA LEU A 846 9.59 11.58 5.83
C LEU A 846 9.33 11.30 7.32
N LEU A 847 8.10 10.98 7.71
CA LEU A 847 7.79 10.60 9.09
C LEU A 847 8.17 9.14 9.34
N PRO A 848 8.58 8.79 10.58
CA PRO A 848 8.74 7.41 10.98
C PRO A 848 7.39 6.66 10.90
N PRO A 849 7.40 5.35 10.63
CA PRO A 849 6.18 4.55 10.65
C PRO A 849 5.52 4.56 12.05
N ASN A 850 4.19 4.53 12.08
CA ASN A 850 3.34 4.25 13.26
C ASN A 850 3.32 5.25 14.44
N THR A 851 3.66 6.54 14.29
CA THR A 851 4.05 7.31 15.49
C THR A 851 3.48 8.71 15.70
N ALA A 852 2.49 9.19 14.95
CA ALA A 852 2.03 10.57 15.15
C ALA A 852 0.50 10.72 15.09
N SER A 853 -0.06 11.37 16.10
CA SER A 853 -1.44 11.86 16.03
C SER A 853 -1.55 12.98 14.99
N VAL A 854 -2.76 13.30 14.55
CA VAL A 854 -3.02 14.42 13.64
C VAL A 854 -2.42 15.73 14.20
N ALA A 855 -2.49 15.94 15.51
CA ALA A 855 -1.90 17.10 16.18
C ALA A 855 -0.38 17.12 16.10
N ASP A 856 0.28 15.98 16.33
CA ASP A 856 1.74 15.87 16.28
C ASP A 856 2.26 16.09 14.86
N ILE A 857 1.58 15.54 13.86
CA ILE A 857 1.95 15.75 12.45
C ILE A 857 1.79 17.21 12.06
N LEU A 858 0.70 17.85 12.52
CA LEU A 858 0.46 19.26 12.26
C LEU A 858 1.53 20.16 12.89
N ARG A 859 1.91 19.89 14.14
CA ARG A 859 3.03 20.60 14.80
C ARG A 859 4.34 20.36 14.05
N THR A 860 4.62 19.11 13.70
CA THR A 860 5.81 18.73 12.92
C THR A 860 5.85 19.44 11.58
N PHE A 861 4.71 19.62 10.91
CA PHE A 861 4.61 20.39 9.66
C PHE A 861 5.03 21.84 9.85
N PHE A 862 4.50 22.52 10.87
CA PHE A 862 4.84 23.92 11.14
C PHE A 862 6.29 24.09 11.55
N ASN A 863 6.77 23.29 12.51
CA ASN A 863 8.16 23.31 12.95
C ASN A 863 9.12 23.06 11.77
N HIS A 864 8.90 21.98 11.00
CA HIS A 864 9.78 21.60 9.90
C HIS A 864 9.89 22.68 8.81
N TYR A 865 8.78 23.34 8.46
CA TYR A 865 8.78 24.35 7.40
C TYR A 865 9.08 25.77 7.89
N ALA A 866 8.97 26.05 9.19
CA ALA A 866 9.52 27.26 9.80
C ALA A 866 11.06 27.20 9.84
N ASP A 867 11.62 26.05 10.24
CA ASP A 867 13.08 25.84 10.33
C ASP A 867 13.74 25.45 8.98
N PHE A 868 12.95 25.26 7.93
CA PHE A 868 13.48 24.90 6.61
C PHE A 868 14.34 26.03 6.04
N TYR A 869 15.56 25.72 5.59
CA TYR A 869 16.47 26.71 5.03
C TYR A 869 16.04 27.13 3.60
N TRP A 870 14.98 27.95 3.51
CA TRP A 870 14.34 28.33 2.26
C TRP A 870 15.24 29.03 1.27
N MET A 871 16.33 29.68 1.70
CA MET A 871 17.24 30.42 0.81
C MET A 871 18.03 29.52 -0.16
N GLU A 872 18.35 28.29 0.25
CA GLU A 872 19.08 27.32 -0.59
C GLU A 872 18.32 26.00 -0.78
N GLY A 873 17.43 25.67 0.15
CA GLY A 873 16.63 24.45 0.13
C GLY A 873 15.55 24.44 -0.96
N MET A 874 15.21 23.23 -1.41
CA MET A 874 14.12 22.98 -2.35
C MET A 874 13.23 21.87 -1.82
N VAL A 875 11.91 22.07 -1.89
CA VAL A 875 10.91 21.04 -1.58
C VAL A 875 10.66 20.23 -2.85
N TYR A 876 11.00 18.94 -2.81
CA TYR A 876 10.72 17.98 -3.88
C TYR A 876 10.40 16.62 -3.26
N ASP A 877 9.86 15.69 -4.04
CA ASP A 877 9.61 14.33 -3.57
C ASP A 877 10.86 13.45 -3.73
N MET A 878 11.44 13.05 -2.61
CA MET A 878 12.67 12.26 -2.58
C MET A 878 12.48 10.82 -3.06
N ILE A 879 11.28 10.25 -2.87
CA ILE A 879 10.96 8.91 -3.36
C ILE A 879 10.86 8.94 -4.88
N PHE A 880 10.25 9.99 -5.43
CA PHE A 880 10.12 10.19 -6.88
C PHE A 880 11.46 10.48 -7.57
N HIS A 881 12.21 11.50 -7.14
CA HIS A 881 13.43 11.93 -7.85
C HIS A 881 14.66 11.07 -7.54
N ARG A 882 14.70 10.38 -6.38
CA ARG A 882 15.84 9.58 -5.85
C ARG A 882 17.15 10.33 -5.59
N LYS A 883 17.37 11.44 -6.27
CA LYS A 883 18.44 12.41 -6.08
C LYS A 883 17.83 13.81 -6.21
N GLN A 884 18.52 14.82 -5.70
CA GLN A 884 18.07 16.20 -5.85
C GLN A 884 17.91 16.54 -7.35
N PRO A 885 16.72 17.02 -7.78
CA PRO A 885 16.51 17.40 -9.17
C PRO A 885 17.40 18.58 -9.54
N ARG A 886 17.81 18.64 -10.81
CA ARG A 886 18.51 19.81 -11.35
C ARG A 886 17.49 20.92 -11.59
N TYR A 887 17.60 21.99 -10.82
CA TYR A 887 16.78 23.18 -10.93
C TYR A 887 17.66 24.42 -10.73
N ASN A 888 17.59 25.37 -11.66
CA ASN A 888 18.36 26.62 -11.59
C ASN A 888 17.52 27.67 -10.88
N ARG A 889 17.82 27.89 -9.60
CA ARG A 889 17.13 28.86 -8.76
C ARG A 889 17.51 30.29 -9.13
N SER A 890 16.52 31.17 -9.24
CA SER A 890 16.76 32.62 -9.34
C SER A 890 16.91 33.23 -7.94
N PRO A 891 17.80 34.23 -7.74
CA PRO A 891 17.95 34.94 -6.47
C PRO A 891 16.66 35.61 -5.94
N ARG A 892 15.68 35.87 -6.83
CA ARG A 892 14.40 36.48 -6.47
C ARG A 892 13.40 35.48 -5.86
N GLU A 893 13.61 34.18 -6.05
CA GLU A 893 12.69 33.15 -5.55
C GLU A 893 12.82 33.00 -4.04
N GLY A 894 11.75 33.29 -3.31
CA GLY A 894 11.69 33.11 -1.85
C GLY A 894 11.54 31.65 -1.46
N MET A 895 10.73 30.89 -2.20
CA MET A 895 10.47 29.48 -1.95
C MET A 895 10.60 28.68 -3.24
N VAL A 896 11.17 27.47 -3.14
CA VAL A 896 11.25 26.54 -4.26
C VAL A 896 10.52 25.25 -3.89
N ILE A 897 9.39 25.00 -4.54
CA ILE A 897 8.57 23.80 -4.40
C ILE A 897 8.39 23.21 -5.79
N LEU A 898 8.98 22.04 -6.04
CA LEU A 898 9.07 21.47 -7.36
C LEU A 898 7.94 20.49 -7.67
N THR A 899 7.45 20.55 -8.90
CA THR A 899 6.56 19.54 -9.49
C THR A 899 7.27 18.18 -9.63
N LEU A 900 6.49 17.11 -9.79
CA LEU A 900 7.05 15.76 -9.89
C LEU A 900 7.50 15.46 -11.32
N HIS A 901 6.56 15.50 -12.27
CA HIS A 901 6.83 15.12 -13.66
C HIS A 901 7.43 16.28 -14.48
N TYR A 902 8.14 15.94 -15.56
CA TYR A 902 8.62 16.94 -16.50
C TYR A 902 7.43 17.61 -17.23
N PRO A 903 7.44 18.94 -17.42
CA PRO A 903 8.51 19.88 -17.04
C PRO A 903 8.60 20.14 -15.53
N ILE A 904 9.82 20.07 -14.98
CA ILE A 904 10.07 20.40 -13.57
C ILE A 904 9.94 21.92 -13.42
N MET A 905 9.00 22.37 -12.60
CA MET A 905 8.70 23.78 -12.38
C MET A 905 8.61 24.07 -10.89
N ASN A 906 8.95 25.29 -10.49
CA ASN A 906 8.65 25.79 -9.16
C ASN A 906 7.21 26.30 -9.09
N VAL A 907 6.35 25.61 -8.35
CA VAL A 907 4.95 26.02 -8.17
C VAL A 907 4.84 27.30 -7.32
N ALA A 908 5.86 27.60 -6.52
CA ALA A 908 5.93 28.77 -5.65
C ALA A 908 6.69 29.95 -6.27
N ARG A 909 6.74 30.06 -7.62
CA ARG A 909 7.49 31.10 -8.34
C ARG A 909 7.08 32.54 -7.96
N THR A 910 5.82 32.74 -7.56
CA THR A 910 5.29 34.05 -7.12
C THR A 910 5.68 34.42 -5.69
N ALA A 911 6.20 33.48 -4.90
CA ALA A 911 6.64 33.74 -3.54
C ALA A 911 7.95 34.52 -3.55
N SER A 912 7.88 35.79 -3.14
CA SER A 912 9.03 36.64 -2.86
C SER A 912 9.68 36.28 -1.52
N ILE A 913 10.89 36.79 -1.27
CA ILE A 913 11.59 36.67 0.01
C ILE A 913 10.74 37.23 1.16
N SER A 914 10.04 38.37 0.95
CA SER A 914 9.19 38.98 1.97
C SER A 914 7.97 38.13 2.31
N SER A 915 7.31 37.55 1.30
CA SER A 915 6.18 36.63 1.51
C SER A 915 6.64 35.31 2.16
N MET A 916 7.81 34.80 1.79
CA MET A 916 8.40 33.60 2.43
C MET A 916 8.62 33.84 3.92
N ARG A 917 9.24 34.96 4.30
CA ARG A 917 9.41 35.33 5.72
C ARG A 917 8.08 35.38 6.46
N THR A 918 7.06 36.00 5.86
CA THR A 918 5.71 36.05 6.44
C THR A 918 5.14 34.64 6.68
N ILE A 919 5.31 33.72 5.73
CA ILE A 919 4.86 32.34 5.87
C ILE A 919 5.62 31.64 7.00
N VAL A 920 6.94 31.79 7.05
CA VAL A 920 7.81 31.23 8.09
C VAL A 920 7.44 31.75 9.47
N ASP A 921 7.26 33.06 9.64
CA ASP A 921 6.87 33.68 10.92
C ASP A 921 5.50 33.18 11.42
N GLU A 922 4.53 32.99 10.51
CA GLU A 922 3.23 32.43 10.88
C GLU A 922 3.30 30.93 11.20
N MET A 923 4.19 30.17 10.54
CA MET A 923 4.46 28.77 10.88
C MET A 923 5.13 28.65 12.25
N ASP A 924 6.16 29.44 12.53
CA ASP A 924 6.85 29.50 13.83
C ASP A 924 5.88 29.87 14.96
N ARG A 925 5.01 30.86 14.70
CA ARG A 925 3.93 31.23 15.61
C ARG A 925 2.97 30.07 15.86
N ALA A 926 2.56 29.34 14.81
CA ALA A 926 1.64 28.21 14.95
C ALA A 926 2.28 27.06 15.75
N ASP A 927 3.54 26.72 15.49
CA ASP A 927 4.30 25.73 16.27
C ASP A 927 4.41 26.16 17.75
N THR A 928 4.80 27.41 18.01
CA THR A 928 4.90 27.96 19.36
C THR A 928 3.57 27.87 20.10
N LEU A 929 2.46 28.29 19.49
CA LEU A 929 1.15 28.27 20.15
C LEU A 929 0.62 26.85 20.42
N ILE A 930 0.91 25.90 19.52
CA ILE A 930 0.56 24.48 19.70
C ILE A 930 1.43 23.83 20.78
N SER A 931 2.72 24.16 20.84
CA SER A 931 3.67 23.61 21.83
C SER A 931 3.41 24.16 23.24
N GLU A 932 3.03 25.43 23.38
CA GLU A 932 2.69 26.06 24.66
C GLU A 932 1.26 25.75 25.13
N GLY A 933 0.43 25.10 24.30
CA GLY A 933 -0.96 24.80 24.62
C GLY A 933 -1.88 26.03 24.70
N ARG A 934 -1.49 27.14 24.08
CA ARG A 934 -2.28 28.40 24.02
C ARG A 934 -3.30 28.40 22.88
N LEU A 935 -3.24 27.40 22.00
CA LEU A 935 -4.13 27.23 20.86
C LEU A 935 -5.10 26.07 21.07
N ARG A 936 -6.30 26.20 20.49
CA ARG A 936 -7.27 25.11 20.30
C ARG A 936 -7.49 24.88 18.80
N TRP A 937 -8.05 23.74 18.38
CA TRP A 937 -8.35 23.47 16.96
C TRP A 937 -9.23 24.57 16.36
N THR A 938 -10.29 24.95 17.06
CA THR A 938 -11.19 26.01 16.62
C THR A 938 -10.46 27.35 16.48
N SER A 939 -9.58 27.69 17.42
CA SER A 939 -8.79 28.93 17.36
C SER A 939 -7.72 28.91 16.27
N LEU A 940 -7.16 27.75 15.92
CA LEU A 940 -6.17 27.60 14.85
C LEU A 940 -6.75 27.96 13.48
N VAL A 941 -7.96 27.48 13.20
CA VAL A 941 -8.61 27.68 11.89
C VAL A 941 -9.59 28.84 11.86
N GLY A 942 -9.80 29.49 13.02
CA GLY A 942 -10.67 30.64 13.11
C GLY A 942 -12.17 30.32 13.22
N ILE A 943 -12.55 29.27 13.93
CA ILE A 943 -13.94 29.01 14.29
C ILE A 943 -14.21 29.64 15.66
N THR A 944 -15.12 30.61 15.75
CA THR A 944 -15.62 31.13 17.03
C THR A 944 -16.93 30.46 17.40
N PRO A 945 -17.03 29.72 18.53
CA PRO A 945 -18.23 28.94 18.87
C PRO A 945 -19.52 29.76 19.13
N GLN A 946 -19.44 31.08 19.33
CA GLN A 946 -20.56 31.89 19.85
C GLN A 946 -20.72 33.28 19.21
N ALA A 947 -19.78 33.74 18.40
CA ALA A 947 -19.93 35.00 17.67
C ALA A 947 -20.29 34.64 16.22
N GLY A 948 -21.46 35.05 15.75
CA GLY A 948 -21.86 34.90 14.33
C GLY A 948 -20.97 35.70 13.35
N GLN A 949 -19.87 36.29 13.83
CA GLN A 949 -18.87 36.96 13.00
C GLN A 949 -17.78 35.97 12.55
N PRO A 950 -17.45 35.89 11.25
CA PRO A 950 -16.33 35.09 10.76
C PRO A 950 -15.00 35.64 11.30
N THR A 951 -14.14 34.81 11.88
CA THR A 951 -12.83 35.25 12.42
C THR A 951 -11.82 35.68 11.35
N LEU A 952 -12.09 35.45 10.06
CA LEU A 952 -11.38 36.15 8.99
C LEU A 952 -11.38 37.66 9.28
N SER A 953 -12.47 38.18 9.87
CA SER A 953 -12.53 39.53 10.45
C SER A 953 -11.53 39.71 11.58
N ASN A 954 -11.50 38.84 12.60
CA ASN A 954 -10.59 38.97 13.75
C ASN A 954 -9.10 38.96 13.38
N SER A 955 -8.67 38.08 12.47
CA SER A 955 -7.27 38.05 12.02
C SER A 955 -6.96 39.21 11.10
N ALA A 956 -7.93 39.68 10.30
CA ALA A 956 -7.78 40.92 9.55
C ALA A 956 -7.68 42.12 10.51
N ASP A 957 -8.44 42.13 11.61
CA ASP A 957 -8.36 43.15 12.67
C ASP A 957 -7.02 43.12 13.40
N GLU A 958 -6.46 41.92 13.64
CA GLU A 958 -5.09 41.75 14.14
C GLU A 958 -4.09 42.36 13.14
N PHE A 959 -4.24 42.07 11.84
CA PHE A 959 -3.40 42.64 10.79
C PHE A 959 -3.51 44.17 10.70
N LEU A 960 -4.71 44.75 10.85
CA LEU A 960 -4.95 46.20 10.89
C LEU A 960 -4.31 46.87 12.13
N LYS A 961 -3.91 46.07 13.13
CA LYS A 961 -3.29 46.56 14.37
C LYS A 961 -1.82 46.19 14.53
N SER A 962 -1.28 45.31 13.69
CA SER A 962 0.07 44.77 13.85
C SER A 962 1.19 45.65 13.31
N TYR A 963 0.88 46.68 12.52
CA TYR A 963 1.89 47.57 11.92
C TYR A 963 1.64 49.03 12.28
N ASN A 964 2.72 49.79 12.45
CA ASN A 964 2.66 51.24 12.72
C ASN A 964 2.15 52.04 11.51
N SER A 965 2.33 51.51 10.30
CA SER A 965 1.90 52.14 9.05
C SER A 965 1.72 51.13 7.93
N TYR A 966 0.95 51.51 6.93
CA TYR A 966 0.53 50.68 5.81
C TYR A 966 0.67 51.43 4.50
N ILE A 967 0.88 50.70 3.41
CA ILE A 967 0.56 51.17 2.06
C ILE A 967 -0.91 50.82 1.82
N LYS A 968 -1.71 51.81 1.47
CA LYS A 968 -3.12 51.68 1.13
C LYS A 968 -3.31 51.89 -0.37
N ILE A 969 -3.72 50.85 -1.06
CA ILE A 969 -4.05 50.85 -2.48
C ILE A 969 -5.58 50.96 -2.57
N ASN A 970 -6.10 52.16 -2.78
CA ASN A 970 -7.52 52.41 -2.92
C ASN A 970 -7.97 52.10 -4.35
N VAL A 971 -9.11 51.44 -4.50
CA VAL A 971 -9.77 51.20 -5.78
C VAL A 971 -11.26 51.53 -5.66
N GLN A 972 -11.74 52.33 -6.60
CA GLN A 972 -13.14 52.66 -6.79
C GLN A 972 -13.55 52.33 -8.22
N TYR A 973 -14.76 51.82 -8.38
CA TYR A 973 -15.34 51.49 -9.68
C TYR A 973 -16.83 51.80 -9.70
N TRP A 974 -17.24 52.67 -10.61
CA TRP A 974 -18.64 53.08 -10.81
C TRP A 974 -19.12 52.81 -12.24
N GLY A 975 -18.48 51.86 -12.93
CA GLY A 975 -18.84 51.48 -14.29
C GLY A 975 -20.01 50.49 -14.34
N LEU A 976 -20.83 50.62 -15.37
CA LEU A 976 -22.00 49.73 -15.60
C LEU A 976 -21.58 48.28 -15.90
N SER A 977 -20.38 48.07 -16.45
CA SER A 977 -19.90 46.75 -16.87
C SER A 977 -19.24 46.01 -15.71
N LEU A 978 -19.94 45.07 -15.13
CA LEU A 978 -19.42 44.17 -14.10
C LEU A 978 -18.15 43.41 -14.55
N ALA A 979 -18.08 43.05 -15.83
CA ALA A 979 -16.93 42.45 -16.50
C ALA A 979 -15.66 43.30 -16.39
N LYS A 980 -15.77 44.58 -16.75
CA LYS A 980 -14.65 45.53 -16.69
C LYS A 980 -14.18 45.74 -15.26
N GLY A 981 -15.10 45.77 -14.29
CA GLY A 981 -14.78 45.86 -12.86
C GLY A 981 -13.93 44.68 -12.39
N SER A 982 -14.35 43.45 -12.68
CA SER A 982 -13.58 42.24 -12.32
C SER A 982 -12.21 42.19 -13.01
N SER A 983 -12.15 42.60 -14.28
CA SER A 983 -10.90 42.68 -15.05
C SER A 983 -9.90 43.69 -14.45
N LEU A 984 -10.37 44.88 -14.08
CA LEU A 984 -9.57 45.90 -13.38
C LEU A 984 -8.98 45.35 -12.07
N ILE A 985 -9.80 44.69 -11.25
CA ILE A 985 -9.36 44.12 -9.98
C ILE A 985 -8.33 43.02 -10.21
N GLY A 986 -8.63 42.05 -11.09
CA GLY A 986 -7.69 40.97 -11.40
C GLY A 986 -6.34 41.49 -11.91
N TRP A 987 -6.36 42.53 -12.73
CA TRP A 987 -5.16 43.21 -13.19
C TRP A 987 -4.42 43.93 -12.04
N LEU A 988 -5.11 44.71 -11.21
CA LEU A 988 -4.52 45.39 -10.06
C LEU A 988 -3.86 44.40 -9.08
N GLU A 989 -4.52 43.28 -8.77
CA GLU A 989 -3.96 42.21 -7.93
C GLU A 989 -2.67 41.64 -8.53
N SER A 990 -2.65 41.36 -9.83
CA SER A 990 -1.45 40.85 -10.51
C SER A 990 -0.27 41.83 -10.44
N ARG A 991 -0.57 43.14 -10.38
CA ARG A 991 0.44 44.20 -10.31
C ARG A 991 0.98 44.43 -8.89
N CYS A 992 0.22 44.10 -7.85
CA CYS A 992 0.65 44.25 -6.45
C CYS A 992 1.97 43.53 -6.15
N LEU A 993 2.22 42.37 -6.77
CA LEU A 993 3.48 41.65 -6.62
C LEU A 993 4.69 42.42 -7.17
N PHE A 994 4.54 43.16 -8.27
CA PHE A 994 5.61 43.99 -8.81
C PHE A 994 5.94 45.16 -7.89
N LEU A 995 4.94 45.74 -7.22
CA LEU A 995 5.17 46.75 -6.18
C LEU A 995 5.98 46.19 -5.01
N LEU A 996 5.61 45.01 -4.50
CA LEU A 996 6.35 44.34 -3.43
C LEU A 996 7.80 44.03 -3.83
N ALA A 997 8.00 43.55 -5.06
CA ALA A 997 9.33 43.27 -5.60
C ALA A 997 10.17 44.55 -5.75
N ASP A 998 9.59 45.65 -6.23
CA ASP A 998 10.28 46.93 -6.35
C ASP A 998 10.66 47.52 -4.99
N ILE A 999 9.74 47.45 -4.00
CA ILE A 999 10.01 47.87 -2.62
C ILE A 999 11.15 47.04 -2.03
N HIS A 1000 11.10 45.72 -2.12
CA HIS A 1000 12.14 44.85 -1.57
C HIS A 1000 13.51 45.13 -2.20
N ARG A 1001 13.56 45.33 -3.52
CA ARG A 1001 14.80 45.64 -4.26
C ARG A 1001 15.41 46.98 -3.82
N LYS A 1002 14.58 48.01 -3.63
CA LYS A 1002 15.03 49.36 -3.25
C LYS A 1002 15.26 49.52 -1.75
N LEU A 1003 14.53 48.77 -0.92
CA LEU A 1003 14.48 48.86 0.54
C LEU A 1003 14.51 47.45 1.17
N PRO A 1004 15.64 46.74 1.12
CA PRO A 1004 15.75 45.36 1.61
C PRO A 1004 15.51 45.21 3.12
N ASP A 1005 15.75 46.26 3.90
CA ASP A 1005 15.53 46.31 5.36
C ASP A 1005 14.05 46.56 5.74
N LEU A 1006 13.19 46.80 4.75
CA LEU A 1006 11.75 47.01 4.95
C LEU A 1006 11.00 45.70 4.69
N GLN A 1007 10.45 45.11 5.75
CA GLN A 1007 9.59 43.94 5.65
C GLN A 1007 8.18 44.37 5.26
N THR A 1008 7.61 43.70 4.26
CA THR A 1008 6.27 43.98 3.73
C THR A 1008 5.36 42.76 3.83
N ARG A 1009 4.12 42.97 4.27
CA ARG A 1009 3.07 41.94 4.29
C ARG A 1009 1.81 42.46 3.65
N ILE A 1010 1.42 41.91 2.51
CA ILE A 1010 0.13 42.20 1.89
C ILE A 1010 -0.96 41.30 2.49
N TRP A 1011 -2.14 41.85 2.77
CA TRP A 1011 -3.29 41.00 3.08
C TRP A 1011 -3.95 40.53 1.77
N PRO A 1012 -4.20 39.22 1.56
CA PRO A 1012 -4.62 38.67 0.27
C PRO A 1012 -6.13 38.83 0.01
N ALA A 1013 -6.71 39.92 0.49
CA ALA A 1013 -8.10 40.27 0.29
C ALA A 1013 -8.29 41.79 0.41
N ARG A 1014 -9.39 42.29 -0.14
CA ARG A 1014 -9.76 43.70 -0.09
C ARG A 1014 -10.43 44.04 1.23
N PHE A 1015 -10.23 45.29 1.65
CA PHE A 1015 -10.96 45.93 2.71
C PHE A 1015 -11.94 46.96 2.14
N THR A 1016 -13.03 47.23 2.85
CA THR A 1016 -13.95 48.34 2.56
C THR A 1016 -14.27 49.09 3.85
N GLN A 1017 -14.85 50.29 3.73
CA GLN A 1017 -15.27 51.05 4.90
C GLN A 1017 -16.54 50.45 5.49
N ASN A 1018 -16.60 50.41 6.81
CA ASN A 1018 -17.80 49.97 7.53
C ASN A 1018 -18.86 51.07 7.37
N GLU A 1019 -19.73 50.94 6.37
CA GLU A 1019 -20.89 51.82 6.26
C GLU A 1019 -21.83 51.44 7.40
N ASP A 1020 -22.03 52.36 8.35
CA ASP A 1020 -23.03 52.21 9.40
C ASP A 1020 -24.31 51.67 8.77
N ASN A 1021 -24.77 50.50 9.25
CA ASN A 1021 -26.04 49.85 8.94
C ASN A 1021 -27.22 50.81 9.15
N ASN A 1022 -27.35 51.83 8.32
CA ASN A 1022 -28.61 52.52 8.12
C ASN A 1022 -29.52 51.47 7.51
N GLU A 1023 -30.48 51.01 8.32
CA GLU A 1023 -31.47 49.97 8.06
C GLU A 1023 -32.40 50.23 6.85
N ASN A 1024 -32.01 51.09 5.93
CA ASN A 1024 -32.74 51.35 4.70
C ASN A 1024 -32.18 50.40 3.64
N THR A 1025 -32.87 49.28 3.47
CA THR A 1025 -33.09 48.54 2.21
C THR A 1025 -32.04 48.73 1.12
N PRO A 1026 -31.43 47.67 0.56
CA PRO A 1026 -30.57 47.78 -0.61
C PRO A 1026 -31.42 48.28 -1.78
N THR A 1027 -31.50 49.60 -1.95
CA THR A 1027 -31.92 50.23 -3.19
C THR A 1027 -30.92 49.75 -4.22
N GLN A 1028 -31.41 49.02 -5.22
CA GLN A 1028 -30.66 48.38 -6.30
C GLN A 1028 -29.89 49.38 -7.20
N GLU A 1029 -29.49 50.55 -6.70
CA GLU A 1029 -28.89 51.64 -7.46
C GLU A 1029 -27.45 52.00 -7.01
N GLU A 1030 -26.86 51.32 -6.02
CA GLU A 1030 -25.46 51.53 -5.66
C GLU A 1030 -24.52 50.85 -6.67
N HIS A 1031 -24.32 51.51 -7.81
CA HIS A 1031 -23.41 51.10 -8.88
C HIS A 1031 -21.93 51.41 -8.59
N GLU A 1032 -21.63 52.03 -7.44
CA GLU A 1032 -20.27 52.38 -7.05
C GLU A 1032 -19.73 51.38 -6.03
N TYR A 1033 -18.63 50.74 -6.37
CA TYR A 1033 -17.90 49.89 -5.46
C TYR A 1033 -16.61 50.56 -5.01
N GLN A 1034 -16.37 50.56 -3.70
CA GLN A 1034 -15.16 51.10 -3.09
C GLN A 1034 -14.48 50.06 -2.20
N GLY A 1035 -13.16 49.91 -2.38
CA GLY A 1035 -12.34 49.06 -1.52
C GLY A 1035 -10.86 49.44 -1.54
N CYS A 1036 -10.04 48.77 -0.74
CA CYS A 1036 -8.60 48.96 -0.73
C CYS A 1036 -7.83 47.68 -0.38
N TYR A 1037 -6.61 47.54 -0.93
CA TYR A 1037 -5.62 46.55 -0.45
C TYR A 1037 -4.64 47.23 0.51
N LEU A 1038 -4.17 46.47 1.49
CA LEU A 1038 -3.26 46.95 2.51
C LEU A 1038 -1.96 46.13 2.55
N ILE A 1039 -0.84 46.84 2.62
CA ILE A 1039 0.49 46.25 2.84
C ILE A 1039 1.05 46.82 4.14
N GLY A 1040 1.18 45.97 5.16
CA GLY A 1040 1.81 46.31 6.43
C GLY A 1040 3.31 46.51 6.27
N LEU A 1041 3.85 47.56 6.90
CA LEU A 1041 5.27 47.92 6.86
C LEU A 1041 5.91 47.72 8.23
N ALA A 1042 6.92 46.85 8.31
CA ALA A 1042 7.74 46.63 9.50
C ALA A 1042 9.23 46.75 9.15
N LYS A 1043 10.07 47.07 10.15
CA LYS A 1043 11.53 46.98 9.97
C LYS A 1043 11.94 45.51 10.06
N ALA A 1044 12.84 45.07 9.19
CA ALA A 1044 13.26 43.67 9.11
C ALA A 1044 13.94 43.16 10.39
N ASP A 1045 14.58 44.05 11.16
CA ASP A 1045 15.31 43.70 12.38
C ASP A 1045 14.84 44.56 13.57
N GLU A 1046 14.08 43.98 14.49
CA GLU A 1046 14.05 44.45 15.88
C GLU A 1046 15.18 43.85 16.73
N ARG A 1047 15.84 42.77 16.24
CA ARG A 1047 17.00 42.15 16.90
C ARG A 1047 18.33 42.81 16.55
N ALA A 1048 18.36 43.70 15.55
CA ALA A 1048 19.55 44.51 15.31
C ALA A 1048 19.76 45.46 16.50
N ASP A 1049 21.01 45.53 16.96
CA ASP A 1049 21.45 46.45 17.99
C ASP A 1049 20.87 47.86 17.76
N PRO A 1050 20.41 48.57 18.81
CA PRO A 1050 19.96 49.96 18.69
C PRO A 1050 20.98 50.89 18.01
N ALA A 1051 22.25 50.49 17.97
CA ALA A 1051 23.33 51.16 17.25
C ALA A 1051 23.10 51.24 15.73
N ASN A 1052 22.31 50.33 15.13
CA ASN A 1052 21.93 50.33 13.71
C ASN A 1052 20.64 51.12 13.41
N ALA A 1053 20.16 51.94 14.35
CA ALA A 1053 19.04 52.83 14.07
C ALA A 1053 19.41 53.81 12.95
N LEU A 1054 18.85 53.60 11.75
CA LEU A 1054 18.95 54.49 10.59
C LEU A 1054 18.98 55.95 11.04
N SER A 1055 20.03 56.66 10.61
CA SER A 1055 20.19 58.07 10.93
C SER A 1055 19.00 58.85 10.37
N LYS A 1056 18.72 60.05 10.92
CA LYS A 1056 17.64 60.91 10.39
C LYS A 1056 17.70 61.10 8.86
N PRO A 1057 18.86 61.36 8.22
CA PRO A 1057 18.91 61.47 6.76
C PRO A 1057 18.60 60.15 6.05
N ASP A 1058 19.05 59.00 6.55
CA ASP A 1058 18.78 57.71 5.91
C ASP A 1058 17.29 57.35 5.98
N ARG A 1059 16.60 57.69 7.07
CA ARG A 1059 15.14 57.53 7.18
C ARG A 1059 14.39 58.38 6.17
N LYS A 1060 14.85 59.62 5.94
CA LYS A 1060 14.25 60.51 4.95
C LYS A 1060 14.47 59.96 3.55
N LEU A 1061 15.69 59.52 3.24
CA LEU A 1061 16.02 58.89 1.95
C LEU A 1061 15.17 57.63 1.71
N ALA A 1062 15.04 56.76 2.71
CA ALA A 1062 14.19 55.56 2.60
C ALA A 1062 12.71 55.92 2.34
N TRP A 1063 12.20 56.97 2.98
CA TRP A 1063 10.84 57.46 2.76
C TRP A 1063 10.64 58.06 1.37
N ASP A 1064 11.59 58.88 0.90
CA ASP A 1064 11.57 59.46 -0.45
C ASP A 1064 11.60 58.34 -1.52
N THR A 1065 12.43 57.30 -1.30
CA THR A 1065 12.49 56.10 -2.15
C THR A 1065 11.18 55.31 -2.14
N LEU A 1066 10.59 55.08 -0.97
CA LEU A 1066 9.29 54.40 -0.87
C LEU A 1066 8.22 55.17 -1.63
N LYS A 1067 8.13 56.49 -1.40
CA LYS A 1067 7.16 57.34 -2.09
C LYS A 1067 7.32 57.30 -3.60
N ALA A 1068 8.56 57.36 -4.11
CA ALA A 1068 8.84 57.24 -5.53
C ALA A 1068 8.34 55.92 -6.13
N SER A 1069 8.48 54.79 -5.40
CA SER A 1069 7.92 53.50 -5.81
C SER A 1069 6.39 53.50 -5.83
N LEU A 1070 5.74 54.11 -4.85
CA LEU A 1070 4.27 54.21 -4.82
C LEU A 1070 3.74 55.07 -5.96
N ASP A 1071 4.35 56.23 -6.20
CA ASP A 1071 3.97 57.15 -7.28
C ASP A 1071 4.17 56.50 -8.65
N GLN A 1072 5.29 55.77 -8.83
CA GLN A 1072 5.55 54.99 -10.04
C GLN A 1072 4.49 53.91 -10.27
N PHE A 1073 4.15 53.15 -9.24
CA PHE A 1073 3.10 52.13 -9.33
C PHE A 1073 1.73 52.74 -9.67
N ALA A 1074 1.31 53.80 -8.98
CA ALA A 1074 0.06 54.49 -9.26
C ALA A 1074 0.02 55.08 -10.69
N SER A 1075 1.16 55.51 -11.22
CA SER A 1075 1.27 55.95 -12.62
C SER A 1075 1.11 54.77 -13.60
N LEU A 1076 1.77 53.63 -13.35
CA LEU A 1076 1.64 52.44 -14.19
C LEU A 1076 0.20 51.96 -14.24
N ILE A 1077 -0.48 51.95 -13.09
CA ILE A 1077 -1.88 51.54 -12.99
C ILE A 1077 -2.80 52.45 -13.83
N ARG A 1078 -2.64 53.78 -13.72
CA ARG A 1078 -3.53 54.75 -14.41
C ARG A 1078 -3.24 54.94 -15.90
N ASN A 1079 -2.05 54.54 -16.35
CA ASN A 1079 -1.62 54.66 -17.73
C ASN A 1079 -2.02 53.46 -18.61
N ASP A 1080 -2.35 52.31 -18.02
CA ASP A 1080 -2.82 51.15 -18.77
C ASP A 1080 -4.31 51.28 -19.13
N LYS A 1081 -4.58 51.88 -20.27
CA LYS A 1081 -5.94 52.12 -20.77
C LYS A 1081 -6.70 50.84 -21.14
N LYS A 1082 -6.05 49.67 -21.17
CA LYS A 1082 -6.71 48.39 -21.42
C LYS A 1082 -7.57 47.96 -20.23
N TYR A 1083 -7.10 48.22 -19.01
CA TYR A 1083 -7.76 47.80 -17.78
C TYR A 1083 -8.30 48.98 -16.95
N PHE A 1084 -7.71 50.17 -17.09
CA PHE A 1084 -8.09 51.36 -16.34
C PHE A 1084 -8.73 52.44 -17.22
N ASP A 1085 -9.98 52.78 -16.92
CA ASP A 1085 -10.70 53.90 -17.50
C ASP A 1085 -11.08 54.89 -16.40
N SER A 1086 -10.50 56.09 -16.41
CA SER A 1086 -10.76 57.15 -15.44
C SER A 1086 -12.22 57.65 -15.45
N THR A 1087 -13.00 57.30 -16.47
CA THR A 1087 -14.43 57.63 -16.57
C THR A 1087 -15.27 56.78 -15.62
N PHE A 1088 -14.78 55.59 -15.24
CA PHE A 1088 -15.53 54.59 -14.48
C PHE A 1088 -14.73 53.96 -13.33
N ALA A 1089 -13.45 54.32 -13.17
CA ALA A 1089 -12.58 53.76 -12.15
C ALA A 1089 -11.59 54.79 -11.61
N TRP A 1090 -11.22 54.64 -10.34
CA TRP A 1090 -10.16 55.40 -9.70
C TRP A 1090 -9.25 54.46 -8.89
N VAL A 1091 -7.94 54.62 -9.04
CA VAL A 1091 -6.94 53.91 -8.23
C VAL A 1091 -5.91 54.89 -7.70
N ASP A 1092 -5.66 54.84 -6.40
CA ASP A 1092 -4.69 55.67 -5.70
C ASP A 1092 -3.88 54.84 -4.71
N VAL A 1093 -2.61 55.20 -4.50
CA VAL A 1093 -1.72 54.51 -3.57
C VAL A 1093 -1.08 55.51 -2.63
N SER A 1094 -1.28 55.31 -1.34
CA SER A 1094 -0.79 56.22 -0.31
C SER A 1094 -0.15 55.46 0.86
N HIS A 1095 0.76 56.13 1.56
CA HIS A 1095 1.28 55.67 2.84
C HIS A 1095 0.43 56.26 3.96
N VAL A 1096 -0.11 55.41 4.83
CA VAL A 1096 -1.08 55.77 5.86
C VAL A 1096 -0.61 55.23 7.21
N LYS A 1097 -0.65 56.05 8.26
CA LYS A 1097 -0.37 55.56 9.62
C LYS A 1097 -1.52 54.68 10.08
N GLN A 1098 -1.26 53.74 10.98
CA GLN A 1098 -2.28 52.87 11.54
C GLN A 1098 -3.52 53.64 12.05
N ALA A 1099 -3.30 54.75 12.75
CA ALA A 1099 -4.37 55.60 13.30
C ALA A 1099 -5.26 56.27 12.23
N ASP A 1100 -4.78 56.39 11.00
CA ASP A 1100 -5.44 57.10 9.90
C ASP A 1100 -6.17 56.13 8.94
N LEU A 1101 -6.15 54.82 9.20
CA LEU A 1101 -6.81 53.82 8.33
C LEU A 1101 -8.35 53.94 8.34
N GLY A 1102 -8.93 54.39 9.46
CA GLY A 1102 -10.36 54.36 9.72
C GLY A 1102 -10.90 52.94 10.03
N PRO A 1103 -12.21 52.79 10.29
CA PRO A 1103 -12.84 51.49 10.47
C PRO A 1103 -12.91 50.76 9.12
N LEU A 1104 -12.12 49.69 8.98
CA LEU A 1104 -12.09 48.85 7.79
C LEU A 1104 -12.54 47.45 8.14
N GLU A 1105 -13.26 46.82 7.22
CA GLU A 1105 -13.63 45.41 7.28
C GLU A 1105 -13.34 44.72 5.95
N LEU A 1106 -13.34 43.39 5.92
CA LEU A 1106 -13.08 42.63 4.70
C LEU A 1106 -14.26 42.75 3.72
N ASP A 1107 -13.95 43.09 2.47
CA ASP A 1107 -14.98 43.19 1.43
C ASP A 1107 -15.39 41.80 0.93
N SER A 1108 -16.62 41.38 1.28
CA SER A 1108 -17.20 40.10 0.84
C SER A 1108 -17.97 40.18 -0.48
N ARG A 1109 -18.04 41.35 -1.12
CA ARG A 1109 -18.81 41.55 -2.36
C ARG A 1109 -18.04 40.98 -3.56
N ASP A 1110 -18.70 40.10 -4.32
CA ASP A 1110 -18.23 39.68 -5.64
C ASP A 1110 -18.49 40.82 -6.62
N TRP A 1111 -17.42 41.53 -7.01
CA TRP A 1111 -17.52 42.55 -8.04
C TRP A 1111 -17.77 41.86 -9.38
N GLY A 1112 -19.04 41.81 -9.77
CA GLY A 1112 -19.43 41.53 -11.13
C GLY A 1112 -19.48 40.08 -11.59
N GLY A 1113 -20.22 39.23 -10.87
CA GLY A 1113 -20.56 37.87 -11.32
C GLY A 1113 -21.22 37.86 -12.71
N TYR A 1114 -20.64 37.08 -13.64
CA TYR A 1114 -20.91 37.07 -15.08
C TYR A 1114 -22.05 36.13 -15.49
N THR A 1115 -22.77 36.49 -16.56
CA THR A 1115 -23.49 35.57 -17.46
C THR A 1115 -23.23 36.03 -18.90
N ILE A 1116 -22.83 35.12 -19.78
CA ILE A 1116 -22.73 35.38 -21.21
C ILE A 1116 -24.13 35.72 -21.76
N GLN A 1117 -24.24 36.84 -22.48
CA GLN A 1117 -25.31 37.04 -23.48
C GLN A 1117 -24.84 36.40 -24.78
N ASP A 1118 -25.74 35.72 -25.50
CA ASP A 1118 -25.49 34.80 -26.63
C ASP A 1118 -24.73 35.38 -27.87
N GLY A 1119 -24.03 36.51 -27.78
CA GLY A 1119 -23.35 37.19 -28.89
C GLY A 1119 -21.82 37.35 -28.81
N ASP A 1120 -21.17 37.16 -27.66
CA ASP A 1120 -19.75 37.55 -27.47
C ASP A 1120 -18.71 36.47 -27.86
N PHE A 1121 -19.08 35.44 -28.63
CA PHE A 1121 -18.11 34.42 -29.09
C PHE A 1121 -17.47 34.73 -30.45
N ASP A 1122 -17.93 35.76 -31.15
CA ASP A 1122 -17.49 36.09 -32.51
C ASP A 1122 -16.63 37.36 -32.51
N GLU A 1123 -15.35 37.23 -32.19
CA GLU A 1123 -14.21 38.05 -32.67
C GLU A 1123 -12.93 37.58 -31.91
N ASP A 1124 -11.74 37.72 -32.48
CA ASP A 1124 -10.43 37.23 -31.97
C ASP A 1124 -10.10 35.74 -32.20
N SER A 1125 -10.14 35.38 -33.49
CA SER A 1125 -9.59 34.17 -34.11
C SER A 1125 -8.07 34.24 -34.29
N ASP A 1126 -7.30 34.30 -33.20
CA ASP A 1126 -5.83 34.19 -33.26
C ASP A 1126 -5.37 32.84 -32.67
N SER A 1127 -4.45 32.20 -33.38
CA SER A 1127 -3.81 30.90 -33.12
C SER A 1127 -3.31 30.79 -31.67
N GLU A 1128 -3.39 29.60 -31.04
CA GLU A 1128 -2.82 29.38 -29.69
C GLU A 1128 -1.28 29.57 -29.64
N ASP A 1129 -0.59 29.72 -30.78
CA ASP A 1129 0.88 29.70 -30.85
C ASP A 1129 1.54 31.04 -31.23
N ASP A 1130 0.80 32.12 -31.54
CA ASP A 1130 1.39 33.39 -32.00
C ASP A 1130 1.69 34.43 -30.88
N GLU A 1131 1.30 34.19 -29.63
CA GLU A 1131 1.63 35.08 -28.49
C GLU A 1131 2.26 34.30 -27.31
N LEU A 1132 3.41 33.66 -27.56
CA LEU A 1132 4.21 33.00 -26.52
C LEU A 1132 5.44 33.83 -26.15
N ASP A 1133 5.18 35.05 -25.72
CA ASP A 1133 6.15 35.91 -25.06
C ASP A 1133 6.31 35.43 -23.61
N LEU A 1134 6.99 34.30 -23.42
CA LEU A 1134 7.70 34.01 -22.19
C LEU A 1134 8.77 35.10 -22.03
N HIS A 1135 8.38 36.25 -21.50
CA HIS A 1135 9.28 37.25 -20.95
C HIS A 1135 9.99 36.59 -19.76
N LEU A 1136 11.03 35.83 -20.07
CA LEU A 1136 12.20 35.71 -19.22
C LEU A 1136 12.69 37.15 -19.10
N ASP A 1137 12.38 37.80 -17.98
CA ASP A 1137 12.93 39.11 -17.66
C ASP A 1137 14.42 39.10 -18.02
N GLU A 1138 14.79 39.94 -18.99
CA GLU A 1138 16.17 40.19 -19.36
C GLU A 1138 16.92 40.57 -18.08
N ASP A 1139 17.98 39.81 -17.79
CA ASP A 1139 18.92 40.09 -16.71
C ASP A 1139 19.64 41.40 -17.05
N ASP A 1140 19.09 42.52 -16.58
CA ASP A 1140 19.79 43.81 -16.53
C ASP A 1140 20.98 43.70 -15.57
N GLY A 1141 22.14 43.41 -16.17
CA GLY A 1141 23.45 43.93 -15.80
C GLY A 1141 23.79 44.00 -14.30
N ALA A 1142 24.36 42.92 -13.77
CA ALA A 1142 25.35 43.04 -12.71
C ALA A 1142 26.74 42.79 -13.32
N THR A 1143 27.38 43.89 -13.72
CA THR A 1143 28.79 43.94 -14.11
C THR A 1143 29.67 43.35 -13.01
N ALA A 1144 30.03 42.07 -13.15
CA ALA A 1144 31.06 41.44 -12.34
C ALA A 1144 32.40 42.08 -12.71
N GLU A 1145 32.88 42.95 -11.84
CA GLU A 1145 34.15 43.65 -11.94
C GLU A 1145 35.29 42.64 -12.12
N THR A 1146 35.90 42.68 -13.30
CA THR A 1146 37.10 41.95 -13.67
C THR A 1146 38.30 42.56 -12.98
N GLN A 1147 38.75 41.98 -11.86
CA GLN A 1147 40.09 42.24 -11.33
C GLN A 1147 41.12 41.37 -12.06
N PRO A 1148 42.12 41.97 -12.73
CA PRO A 1148 43.08 41.25 -13.57
C PRO A 1148 44.22 40.66 -12.72
N LEU A 1149 44.24 39.34 -12.57
CA LEU A 1149 45.39 38.65 -12.02
C LEU A 1149 46.52 38.63 -13.06
N LEU A 1150 47.57 39.37 -12.70
CA LEU A 1150 48.81 39.54 -13.43
C LEU A 1150 49.52 38.22 -13.72
N SER A 1151 49.93 38.11 -14.97
CA SER A 1151 50.93 37.18 -15.50
C SER A 1151 52.23 37.20 -14.69
N THR A 1152 52.82 36.05 -14.37
CA THR A 1152 54.27 35.81 -14.48
C THR A 1152 54.63 34.33 -14.29
N SER A 1153 55.71 33.93 -14.97
CA SER A 1153 56.58 32.77 -14.72
C SER A 1153 56.27 31.45 -15.44
N ARG A 1154 56.80 31.38 -16.66
CA ARG A 1154 57.28 30.17 -17.34
C ARG A 1154 58.22 29.35 -16.43
N ARG A 1155 58.01 28.04 -16.31
CA ARG A 1155 59.09 27.05 -16.10
C ARG A 1155 58.65 25.62 -16.48
N ASN A 1156 59.11 25.22 -17.66
CA ASN A 1156 59.79 23.96 -18.00
C ASN A 1156 59.37 22.60 -17.41
N ILE A 1157 59.07 21.71 -18.37
CA ILE A 1157 59.58 20.33 -18.53
C ILE A 1157 59.05 19.28 -17.55
N HIS A 1158 58.20 18.38 -18.05
CA HIS A 1158 58.55 16.96 -18.21
C HIS A 1158 57.54 16.27 -19.15
N LYS A 1159 58.05 15.65 -20.22
CA LYS A 1159 57.36 14.65 -21.04
C LYS A 1159 57.53 13.29 -20.37
N SER A 1160 56.44 12.55 -20.18
CA SER A 1160 56.46 11.09 -20.08
C SER A 1160 55.18 10.56 -20.71
N GLY A 1161 55.34 9.78 -21.78
CA GLY A 1161 54.24 9.13 -22.47
C GLY A 1161 53.69 7.96 -21.66
N ALA A 1162 52.37 7.85 -21.64
CA ALA A 1162 51.67 6.60 -21.38
C ALA A 1162 50.56 6.48 -22.45
N ALA A 1163 50.50 5.28 -23.01
CA ALA A 1163 49.87 4.98 -24.27
C ALA A 1163 48.33 4.94 -24.22
N ALA A 1164 47.77 5.20 -25.41
CA ALA A 1164 46.47 4.84 -25.94
C ALA A 1164 45.65 3.79 -25.14
N ASN A 1165 44.46 4.21 -24.72
CA ASN A 1165 43.19 3.49 -24.85
C ASN A 1165 42.06 4.45 -24.42
N LYS A 1166 41.71 5.42 -25.27
CA LYS A 1166 40.55 6.29 -25.03
C LYS A 1166 39.31 5.62 -25.64
N PRO A 1167 38.23 5.42 -24.87
CA PRO A 1167 37.02 4.78 -25.36
C PRO A 1167 36.31 5.68 -26.37
N VAL A 1168 35.99 5.14 -27.53
CA VAL A 1168 35.05 5.73 -28.48
C VAL A 1168 33.68 5.76 -27.80
N SER A 1169 33.16 6.96 -27.51
CA SER A 1169 31.83 7.14 -26.90
C SER A 1169 30.75 6.46 -27.77
N THR A 1170 30.02 5.51 -27.17
CA THR A 1170 28.86 4.84 -27.78
C THR A 1170 27.55 5.61 -27.57
N ALA A 1171 27.62 6.89 -27.19
CA ALA A 1171 26.43 7.70 -26.91
C ALA A 1171 25.58 7.90 -28.18
N LYS A 1172 24.31 7.50 -28.13
CA LYS A 1172 23.31 7.71 -29.18
C LYS A 1172 23.26 9.20 -29.56
N LEU A 1173 23.26 9.50 -30.86
CA LEU A 1173 23.15 10.86 -31.38
C LEU A 1173 21.80 11.46 -30.97
N ARG A 1174 21.82 12.65 -30.38
CA ARG A 1174 20.62 13.43 -30.04
C ARG A 1174 19.84 13.78 -31.33
N PRO A 1175 18.49 13.74 -31.29
CA PRO A 1175 17.67 14.10 -32.44
C PRO A 1175 17.81 15.59 -32.77
N ALA A 1176 17.57 15.95 -34.04
CA ALA A 1176 17.66 17.34 -34.51
C ALA A 1176 16.73 18.31 -33.75
N SER A 1177 15.62 17.83 -33.17
CA SER A 1177 14.73 18.62 -32.31
C SER A 1177 15.43 19.20 -31.08
N ASP A 1178 16.27 18.40 -30.42
CA ASP A 1178 17.00 18.81 -29.22
C ASP A 1178 18.04 19.88 -29.58
N ILE A 1179 18.71 19.71 -30.73
CA ILE A 1179 19.71 20.65 -31.25
C ILE A 1179 19.06 21.96 -31.63
N LEU A 1180 17.93 21.91 -32.35
CA LEU A 1180 17.15 23.08 -32.73
C LEU A 1180 16.71 23.87 -31.49
N ASN A 1181 16.15 23.19 -30.50
CA ASN A 1181 15.71 23.83 -29.26
C ASN A 1181 16.88 24.44 -28.49
N ARG A 1182 18.04 23.78 -28.46
CA ARG A 1182 19.24 24.34 -27.81
C ARG A 1182 19.73 25.60 -28.51
N LEU A 1183 19.87 25.56 -29.84
CA LEU A 1183 20.36 26.70 -30.60
C LEU A 1183 19.37 27.87 -30.65
N ARG A 1184 18.07 27.62 -30.43
CA ARG A 1184 17.05 28.67 -30.34
C ARG A 1184 16.97 29.31 -28.97
N TRP A 1185 17.06 28.50 -27.91
CA TRP A 1185 16.63 28.92 -26.58
C TRP A 1185 17.75 28.95 -25.54
N ASP A 1186 18.95 28.46 -25.87
CA ASP A 1186 20.11 28.55 -24.98
C ASP A 1186 20.82 29.90 -25.16
N PRO A 1187 20.93 30.74 -24.11
CA PRO A 1187 21.58 32.05 -24.19
C PRO A 1187 23.05 31.99 -24.59
N SER A 1188 23.72 30.84 -24.46
CA SER A 1188 25.11 30.67 -24.89
C SER A 1188 25.29 30.56 -26.42
N HIS A 1189 24.18 30.50 -27.15
CA HIS A 1189 24.15 30.40 -28.61
C HIS A 1189 23.26 31.50 -29.19
N ASP A 1190 23.80 32.30 -30.12
CA ASP A 1190 22.99 33.22 -30.93
C ASP A 1190 22.38 32.44 -32.11
N SER A 1191 21.06 32.29 -32.11
CA SER A 1191 20.31 31.54 -33.13
C SER A 1191 20.56 32.07 -34.54
N SER A 1192 20.81 33.38 -34.67
CA SER A 1192 21.06 34.06 -35.94
C SER A 1192 22.41 33.70 -36.57
N GLU A 1193 23.34 33.16 -35.77
CA GLU A 1193 24.63 32.64 -36.26
C GLU A 1193 24.51 31.28 -36.94
N TYR A 1194 23.35 30.61 -36.93
CA TYR A 1194 23.22 29.25 -37.42
C TYR A 1194 22.36 29.13 -38.69
N VAL A 1195 22.70 28.14 -39.53
CA VAL A 1195 21.89 27.67 -40.66
C VAL A 1195 21.61 26.18 -40.52
N ILE A 1196 20.45 25.77 -41.01
CA ILE A 1196 20.01 24.39 -41.05
C ILE A 1196 20.14 23.88 -42.48
N GLY A 1197 20.97 22.86 -42.67
CA GLY A 1197 21.03 22.09 -43.91
C GLY A 1197 19.95 21.02 -43.88
N TYR A 1198 19.08 21.00 -44.88
CA TYR A 1198 17.98 20.04 -44.98
C TYR A 1198 17.87 19.46 -46.39
N GLU A 1199 17.24 18.30 -46.50
CA GLU A 1199 16.94 17.67 -47.79
C GLU A 1199 15.61 18.18 -48.36
N ASP A 1200 15.69 19.07 -49.34
CA ASP A 1200 14.55 19.56 -50.10
C ASP A 1200 13.95 18.45 -50.96
N ARG A 1201 12.62 18.41 -51.08
CA ARG A 1201 11.90 17.36 -51.82
C ARG A 1201 12.26 17.34 -53.32
N PHE A 1202 12.69 18.45 -53.90
CA PHE A 1202 12.91 18.58 -55.34
C PHE A 1202 14.35 19.00 -55.70
N LEU A 1203 15.00 19.79 -54.84
CA LEU A 1203 16.27 20.46 -55.16
C LEU A 1203 17.50 19.87 -54.45
N GLY A 1204 17.32 18.81 -53.66
CA GLY A 1204 18.41 18.21 -52.87
C GLY A 1204 18.77 19.04 -51.64
N ALA A 1205 20.02 18.98 -51.20
CA ALA A 1205 20.46 19.66 -49.98
C ALA A 1205 20.37 21.19 -50.12
N LYS A 1206 19.60 21.83 -49.25
CA LYS A 1206 19.45 23.29 -49.16
C LYS A 1206 19.73 23.78 -47.75
N GLU A 1207 20.09 25.06 -47.65
CA GLU A 1207 20.33 25.73 -46.37
C GLU A 1207 19.32 26.85 -46.15
N ILE A 1208 18.83 26.96 -44.92
CA ILE A 1208 17.97 28.06 -44.46
C ILE A 1208 18.49 28.59 -43.12
N PRO A 1209 18.43 29.91 -42.86
CA PRO A 1209 18.71 30.45 -41.53
C PRO A 1209 17.86 29.75 -40.45
N LEU A 1210 18.46 29.44 -39.31
CA LEU A 1210 17.78 28.71 -38.24
C LEU A 1210 16.53 29.44 -37.72
N ASP A 1211 16.56 30.77 -37.70
CA ASP A 1211 15.43 31.62 -37.32
C ASP A 1211 14.25 31.54 -38.29
N ARG A 1212 14.50 31.16 -39.55
CA ARG A 1212 13.45 30.98 -40.58
C ARG A 1212 12.87 29.56 -40.60
N TRP A 1213 13.40 28.64 -39.80
CA TRP A 1213 12.90 27.26 -39.79
C TRP A 1213 11.53 27.18 -39.11
N LYS A 1214 10.55 26.55 -39.76
CA LYS A 1214 9.20 26.39 -39.21
C LYS A 1214 9.01 24.99 -38.64
N THR A 1215 8.56 24.90 -37.39
CA THR A 1215 8.34 23.63 -36.67
C THR A 1215 6.89 23.14 -36.74
N GLU A 1216 5.96 24.01 -37.13
CA GLU A 1216 4.53 23.72 -37.23
C GLU A 1216 4.19 23.00 -38.52
N GLN A 1217 3.50 21.86 -38.42
CA GLN A 1217 3.09 21.08 -39.61
C GLN A 1217 2.08 21.79 -40.51
N THR A 1218 1.44 22.85 -40.00
CA THR A 1218 0.41 23.64 -40.68
C THR A 1218 0.97 24.80 -41.51
N ASP A 1219 2.23 25.18 -41.31
CA ASP A 1219 2.87 26.26 -42.06
C ASP A 1219 3.15 25.82 -43.52
N GLU A 1220 2.90 26.70 -44.50
CA GLU A 1220 3.12 26.39 -45.92
C GLU A 1220 4.62 26.12 -46.23
N GLU A 1221 5.53 26.73 -45.46
CA GLU A 1221 6.97 26.53 -45.54
C GLU A 1221 7.48 25.43 -44.60
N PHE A 1222 6.58 24.63 -44.00
CA PHE A 1222 6.97 23.57 -43.06
C PHE A 1222 7.86 22.50 -43.69
N ILE A 1223 8.95 22.19 -43.00
CA ILE A 1223 9.87 21.12 -43.36
C ILE A 1223 9.97 20.14 -42.19
N PRO A 1224 9.57 18.86 -42.37
CA PRO A 1224 9.68 17.85 -41.32
C PRO A 1224 11.08 17.74 -40.72
N LEU A 1225 11.18 17.68 -39.40
CA LEU A 1225 12.45 17.61 -38.66
C LEU A 1225 13.36 16.44 -39.09
N HIS A 1226 12.78 15.32 -39.53
CA HIS A 1226 13.55 14.18 -40.04
C HIS A 1226 14.26 14.45 -41.37
N ARG A 1227 14.09 15.62 -41.98
CA ARG A 1227 14.81 16.05 -43.20
C ARG A 1227 16.02 16.92 -42.90
N ILE A 1228 16.24 17.31 -41.64
CA ILE A 1228 17.44 18.03 -41.23
C ILE A 1228 18.65 17.08 -41.39
N LEU A 1229 19.65 17.56 -42.13
CA LEU A 1229 20.92 16.88 -42.38
C LEU A 1229 21.99 17.37 -41.40
N TYR A 1230 22.10 18.69 -41.20
CA TYR A 1230 23.10 19.28 -40.31
C TYR A 1230 22.72 20.68 -39.80
N PHE A 1231 23.40 21.12 -38.74
CA PHE A 1231 23.42 22.51 -38.27
C PHE A 1231 24.82 23.07 -38.45
N LYS A 1232 24.94 24.25 -39.07
CA LYS A 1232 26.22 24.89 -39.40
C LYS A 1232 26.25 26.32 -38.88
N ARG A 1233 27.37 26.72 -38.27
CA ARG A 1233 27.58 28.10 -37.83
C ARG A 1233 28.09 28.95 -39.00
N LYS A 1234 27.43 30.09 -39.27
CA LYS A 1234 27.71 31.00 -40.39
C LYS A 1234 29.10 31.62 -40.30
N GLY A 1235 29.54 32.00 -39.09
CA GLY A 1235 30.78 32.76 -38.89
C GLY A 1235 32.06 32.04 -39.34
N ASP A 1236 32.17 30.73 -39.06
CA ASP A 1236 33.33 29.91 -39.42
C ASP A 1236 33.01 28.77 -40.40
N GLY A 1237 31.76 28.66 -40.83
CA GLY A 1237 31.29 27.58 -41.71
C GLY A 1237 31.33 26.20 -41.05
N LYS A 1238 31.50 26.11 -39.73
CA LYS A 1238 31.69 24.84 -39.03
C LYS A 1238 30.36 24.15 -38.78
N VAL A 1239 30.27 22.87 -39.17
CA VAL A 1239 29.14 22.01 -38.85
C VAL A 1239 29.21 21.62 -37.36
N VAL A 1240 28.19 22.00 -36.61
CA VAL A 1240 28.09 21.76 -35.15
C VAL A 1240 27.28 20.51 -34.84
N TRP A 1241 26.40 20.07 -35.74
CA TRP A 1241 25.70 18.80 -35.64
C TRP A 1241 25.50 18.25 -37.05
N ASP A 1242 25.80 16.97 -37.25
CA ASP A 1242 25.74 16.30 -38.56
C ASP A 1242 25.15 14.91 -38.40
N ARG A 1243 24.05 14.65 -39.12
CA ARG A 1243 23.35 13.38 -39.09
C ARG A 1243 24.12 12.26 -39.78
N GLU A 1244 24.75 12.54 -40.92
CA GLU A 1244 25.48 11.54 -41.72
C GLU A 1244 26.80 11.19 -41.03
N ALA A 1245 27.56 12.20 -40.59
CA ALA A 1245 28.78 11.99 -39.81
C ALA A 1245 28.51 11.54 -38.36
N ARG A 1246 27.23 11.53 -37.93
CA ARG A 1246 26.77 11.23 -36.57
C ARG A 1246 27.54 12.01 -35.51
N SER A 1247 27.81 13.29 -35.75
CA SER A 1247 28.59 14.15 -34.85
C SER A 1247 27.71 15.23 -34.22
N ASP A 1248 27.92 15.52 -32.94
CA ASP A 1248 27.22 16.57 -32.20
C ASP A 1248 28.19 17.32 -31.28
N ASN A 1249 28.57 18.52 -31.69
CA ASN A 1249 29.41 19.45 -30.94
C ASN A 1249 28.59 20.40 -30.04
N ILE A 1250 27.26 20.24 -29.96
CA ILE A 1250 26.37 21.03 -29.10
C ILE A 1250 26.16 20.33 -27.75
N PHE A 1251 25.76 19.06 -27.75
CA PHE A 1251 25.64 18.27 -26.52
C PHE A 1251 26.79 17.28 -26.31
N GLY A 1252 27.66 17.07 -27.31
CA GLY A 1252 28.71 16.06 -27.25
C GLY A 1252 28.22 14.63 -27.48
N SER A 1253 27.04 14.44 -28.10
CA SER A 1253 26.51 13.12 -28.43
C SER A 1253 27.07 12.56 -29.75
N GLY A 1254 26.79 11.29 -30.07
CA GLY A 1254 27.27 10.66 -31.30
C GLY A 1254 28.78 10.32 -31.28
N VAL A 1255 29.38 10.23 -32.47
CA VAL A 1255 30.81 10.01 -32.67
C VAL A 1255 31.54 11.32 -32.34
N GLY A 1256 31.72 11.56 -31.03
CA GLY A 1256 32.50 12.69 -30.55
C GLY A 1256 33.88 12.69 -31.21
N ARG A 1257 34.34 13.87 -31.63
CA ARG A 1257 35.69 14.09 -32.19
C ARG A 1257 36.72 13.27 -31.40
N SER A 1258 37.27 12.24 -32.03
CA SER A 1258 38.65 11.85 -31.74
C SER A 1258 39.48 13.08 -32.09
N THR A 1259 40.08 13.72 -31.08
CA THR A 1259 41.21 14.60 -31.34
C THR A 1259 42.32 13.75 -31.95
N GLU A 1260 42.39 13.73 -33.27
CA GLU A 1260 43.63 13.96 -34.02
C GLU A 1260 43.41 15.17 -34.94
#